data_AF-A0A0N0SKJ3-F1
#
_entry.id   AF-A0A0N0SKJ3-F1
#
_cell.length_a   1.000
_cell.length_b   1.000
_cell.length_c   1.000
_cell.angle_alpha   90.00
_cell.angle_beta   90.00
_cell.angle_gamma   90.00
#
_symmetry.space_group_name_H-M   'P 1'
#
loop_
_entity.id
_entity.type
_entity.pdbx_description
1 polymer ?
#
loop_
_entity_poly.entity_id
_entity_poly.type
_entity_poly.pdbx_seq_one_letter_code
_entity_poly.pdbx_strand_id
1 'polypeptide(L)'
;MIVVFTGRRPSGPDGVFPAAAVDWLEERLKLLFAGLRPRLVVGSAAAGTDLLAAGAALSAGIRADLLVTEDPEEFVSASVADKGPQWEERFRTLTAQTRAALIPVPGAKADDDGFRAVNQAILRHACDSLRDPVRAADEPEELVVVAVTEGRREGEDHTESLARSAQALNHLVLRLNPSQSRSAAPTAFVAMPYGGKADSTRELKRFEADESWHRVLVPALLDGGYRPIRTDLEAGLKSIDARMLHSINSASLFVADLATLNPNVLWELGVRHAWRPSATLLMAPHWVTPPFDLGHSTIQRYERGMKRVSDRQAVAAIRKLKDALSATQTGPDSPVWAVFPTLEPVQLPPDADMELFARLTRYSEEISLAAALRDSGKLLDLADQVREDGLSDSNCRTQLEQIGLALVTLGEFDEGRKLLAPLAAADVSFGRVRMQQAYAFTLIHRDGTPEERLTYLKDAERRLLVLDHRHPGSSETWGLLGSAAKRAFELALRLGAENASLHLNRAIEAYRSGMAADPGDHYPGINALALLRVRGQYFGGGQADVALAESLLPVVRFAVERRPIGPHDTWEHATLAELALHQHLLDKGMAPVPPVAALRHYTLAAHSADGAELSSMRRQLEFLLAVGDPPEVLEPLLAAIPAPAEGNTL
;
A
#
# COMPACT_ATOMS: atom_id res chain seq x y z
N MET A 1 15.72 -3.80 -0.76
CA MET A 1 15.66 -5.27 -1.01
C MET A 1 16.22 -5.59 -2.39
N ILE A 2 16.96 -6.69 -2.50
CA ILE A 2 17.37 -7.29 -3.77
C ILE A 2 16.63 -8.62 -3.95
N VAL A 3 16.10 -8.87 -5.15
CA VAL A 3 15.44 -10.15 -5.46
C VAL A 3 16.25 -10.91 -6.50
N VAL A 4 16.62 -12.14 -6.19
CA VAL A 4 17.13 -13.09 -7.18
C VAL A 4 15.96 -13.90 -7.72
N PHE A 5 15.85 -14.09 -9.04
CA PHE A 5 14.84 -14.98 -9.61
C PHE A 5 15.46 -16.10 -10.43
N THR A 6 14.78 -17.24 -10.46
CA THR A 6 15.13 -18.40 -11.27
C THR A 6 13.89 -19.25 -11.49
N GLY A 7 13.77 -19.94 -12.61
CA GLY A 7 12.68 -20.91 -12.74
C GLY A 7 12.72 -21.79 -13.96
N ARG A 8 11.55 -22.38 -14.24
CA ARG A 8 11.36 -23.30 -15.34
C ARG A 8 11.16 -22.58 -16.66
N ARG A 9 11.67 -23.23 -17.71
CA ARG A 9 11.41 -22.89 -19.11
C ARG A 9 10.08 -23.52 -19.55
N PRO A 10 9.36 -22.95 -20.54
CA PRO A 10 8.10 -23.48 -20.99
C PRO A 10 8.26 -24.90 -21.52
N SER A 11 7.26 -25.70 -21.22
CA SER A 11 7.14 -27.09 -21.65
C SER A 11 5.78 -27.29 -22.32
N GLY A 12 5.59 -28.44 -22.99
CA GLY A 12 4.32 -28.76 -23.64
C GLY A 12 3.10 -28.73 -22.70
N PRO A 13 1.89 -28.96 -23.21
CA PRO A 13 0.64 -28.83 -22.46
C PRO A 13 0.60 -29.64 -21.15
N ASP A 14 1.25 -30.81 -21.13
CA ASP A 14 1.33 -31.70 -19.96
C ASP A 14 2.64 -31.57 -19.18
N GLY A 15 3.46 -30.56 -19.50
CA GLY A 15 4.74 -30.31 -18.85
C GLY A 15 4.63 -29.44 -17.60
N VAL A 16 5.74 -29.35 -16.85
CA VAL A 16 5.83 -28.62 -15.56
C VAL A 16 5.51 -27.13 -15.68
N PHE A 17 5.73 -26.52 -16.84
CA PHE A 17 5.32 -25.15 -17.13
C PHE A 17 4.54 -25.07 -18.45
N PRO A 18 3.22 -25.31 -18.43
CA PRO A 18 2.40 -25.31 -19.63
C PRO A 18 2.09 -23.88 -20.11
N ALA A 19 1.86 -23.70 -21.41
CA ALA A 19 1.56 -22.39 -22.00
C ALA A 19 0.34 -21.69 -21.34
N ALA A 20 -0.66 -22.46 -20.91
CA ALA A 20 -1.85 -21.93 -20.22
C ALA A 20 -1.56 -21.32 -18.83
N ALA A 21 -0.41 -21.62 -18.22
CA ALA A 21 -0.02 -21.09 -16.92
C ALA A 21 0.81 -19.79 -17.02
N VAL A 22 1.21 -19.38 -18.23
CA VAL A 22 2.12 -18.23 -18.44
C VAL A 22 1.53 -16.94 -17.87
N ASP A 23 0.31 -16.58 -18.24
CA ASP A 23 -0.33 -15.32 -17.81
C ASP A 23 -0.55 -15.31 -16.29
N TRP A 24 -1.00 -16.44 -15.75
CA TRP A 24 -1.22 -16.59 -14.31
C TRP A 24 0.08 -16.41 -13.52
N LEU A 25 1.16 -17.07 -13.95
CA LEU A 25 2.46 -16.94 -13.31
C LEU A 25 3.00 -15.51 -13.39
N GLU A 26 2.83 -14.84 -14.53
CA GLU A 26 3.23 -13.44 -14.71
C GLU A 26 2.50 -12.52 -13.70
N GLU A 27 1.18 -12.68 -13.52
CA GLU A 27 0.42 -11.95 -12.51
C GLU A 27 0.93 -12.21 -11.09
N ARG A 28 1.28 -13.47 -10.75
CA ARG A 28 1.83 -13.81 -9.42
C ARG A 28 3.18 -13.15 -9.18
N LEU A 29 4.06 -13.15 -10.17
CA LEU A 29 5.37 -12.48 -10.10
C LEU A 29 5.22 -10.97 -9.93
N LYS A 30 4.29 -10.35 -10.68
CA LYS A 30 3.94 -8.93 -10.55
C LYS A 30 3.46 -8.58 -9.14
N LEU A 31 2.52 -9.34 -8.58
CA LEU A 31 2.07 -9.15 -7.18
C LEU A 31 3.20 -9.29 -6.17
N LEU A 32 4.03 -10.31 -6.36
CA LEU A 32 5.13 -10.57 -5.48
C LEU A 32 6.12 -9.41 -5.47
N PHE A 33 6.44 -8.83 -6.63
CA PHE A 33 7.35 -7.68 -6.74
C PHE A 33 6.73 -6.38 -6.25
N ALA A 34 5.42 -6.15 -6.45
CA ALA A 34 4.71 -5.04 -5.84
C ALA A 34 4.78 -5.07 -4.31
N GLY A 35 4.75 -6.27 -3.72
CA GLY A 35 4.89 -6.49 -2.28
C GLY A 35 6.32 -6.36 -1.77
N LEU A 36 7.26 -7.10 -2.37
CA LEU A 36 8.67 -7.11 -1.98
C LEU A 36 9.35 -5.75 -2.19
N ARG A 37 8.91 -4.99 -3.19
CA ARG A 37 9.47 -3.68 -3.60
C ARG A 37 11.00 -3.73 -3.78
N PRO A 38 11.54 -4.67 -4.60
CA PRO A 38 12.98 -4.71 -4.82
C PRO A 38 13.45 -3.46 -5.56
N ARG A 39 14.65 -2.98 -5.22
CA ARG A 39 15.33 -1.94 -6.01
C ARG A 39 16.04 -2.53 -7.23
N LEU A 40 16.36 -3.82 -7.17
CA LEU A 40 17.12 -4.57 -8.16
C LEU A 40 16.61 -6.00 -8.18
N VAL A 41 16.38 -6.53 -9.38
CA VAL A 41 16.21 -7.96 -9.60
C VAL A 41 17.41 -8.52 -10.36
N VAL A 42 17.83 -9.73 -10.01
CA VAL A 42 18.98 -10.41 -10.62
C VAL A 42 18.57 -11.83 -11.03
N GLY A 43 18.87 -12.23 -12.25
CA GLY A 43 18.55 -13.58 -12.74
C GLY A 43 19.19 -13.82 -14.09
N SER A 44 18.75 -14.87 -14.80
CA SER A 44 19.10 -15.04 -16.22
C SER A 44 18.00 -14.46 -17.12
N ALA A 45 18.08 -14.71 -18.42
CA ALA A 45 17.13 -14.26 -19.42
C ALA A 45 16.58 -15.42 -20.27
N ALA A 46 16.53 -16.64 -19.71
CA ALA A 46 16.02 -17.80 -20.42
C ALA A 46 14.51 -17.69 -20.68
N ALA A 47 14.02 -18.31 -21.76
CA ALA A 47 12.59 -18.36 -22.04
C ALA A 47 11.79 -18.91 -20.86
N GLY A 48 10.59 -18.38 -20.64
CA GLY A 48 9.73 -18.76 -19.52
C GLY A 48 9.90 -17.86 -18.31
N THR A 49 10.11 -18.47 -17.15
CA THR A 49 10.07 -17.78 -15.85
C THR A 49 10.98 -16.57 -15.82
N ASP A 50 12.21 -16.69 -16.32
CA ASP A 50 13.21 -15.64 -16.16
C ASP A 50 12.80 -14.36 -16.91
N LEU A 51 12.31 -14.50 -18.15
CA LEU A 51 11.75 -13.37 -18.90
C LEU A 51 10.44 -12.83 -18.29
N LEU A 52 9.60 -13.69 -17.69
CA LEU A 52 8.40 -13.23 -16.98
C LEU A 52 8.74 -12.41 -15.74
N ALA A 53 9.71 -12.86 -14.95
CA ALA A 53 10.18 -12.14 -13.76
C ALA A 53 10.86 -10.83 -14.16
N ALA A 54 11.78 -10.85 -15.13
CA ALA A 54 12.41 -9.64 -15.64
C ALA A 54 11.36 -8.63 -16.15
N GLY A 55 10.36 -9.10 -16.91
CA GLY A 55 9.26 -8.27 -17.40
C GLY A 55 8.40 -7.68 -16.28
N ALA A 56 8.03 -8.49 -15.28
CA ALA A 56 7.29 -8.03 -14.11
C ALA A 56 8.04 -6.91 -13.37
N ALA A 57 9.35 -7.08 -13.16
CA ALA A 57 10.19 -6.08 -12.50
C ALA A 57 10.30 -4.79 -13.31
N LEU A 58 10.63 -4.90 -14.60
CA LEU A 58 10.78 -3.75 -15.50
C LEU A 58 9.48 -2.95 -15.65
N SER A 59 8.33 -3.64 -15.73
CA SER A 59 7.01 -2.98 -15.76
C SER A 59 6.70 -2.17 -14.50
N ALA A 60 7.22 -2.61 -13.34
CA ALA A 60 7.15 -1.87 -12.09
C ALA A 60 8.25 -0.80 -11.95
N GLY A 61 9.04 -0.57 -13.01
CA GLY A 61 10.13 0.40 -13.04
C GLY A 61 11.40 -0.04 -12.30
N ILE A 62 11.52 -1.32 -11.98
CA ILE A 62 12.64 -1.90 -11.22
C ILE A 62 13.76 -2.30 -12.19
N ARG A 63 15.01 -2.04 -11.82
CA ARG A 63 16.18 -2.45 -12.60
C ARG A 63 16.32 -3.98 -12.61
N ALA A 64 16.66 -4.55 -13.76
CA ALA A 64 16.94 -5.97 -13.93
C ALA A 64 18.37 -6.19 -14.45
N ASP A 65 19.17 -6.94 -13.69
CA ASP A 65 20.49 -7.41 -14.12
C ASP A 65 20.37 -8.89 -14.56
N LEU A 66 20.58 -9.14 -15.85
CA LEU A 66 20.34 -10.41 -16.52
C LEU A 66 21.67 -11.04 -16.90
N LEU A 67 22.10 -12.05 -16.13
CA LEU A 67 23.34 -12.75 -16.36
C LEU A 67 23.14 -13.91 -17.33
N VAL A 68 23.96 -13.94 -18.38
CA VAL A 68 23.90 -14.95 -19.46
C VAL A 68 25.28 -15.55 -19.69
N THR A 69 25.36 -16.57 -20.54
CA THR A 69 26.64 -17.16 -20.96
C THR A 69 27.51 -16.13 -21.68
N GLU A 70 28.80 -16.43 -21.83
CA GLU A 70 29.78 -15.50 -22.41
C GLU A 70 29.40 -15.00 -23.80
N ASP A 71 28.82 -15.87 -24.63
CA ASP A 71 28.25 -15.55 -25.93
C ASP A 71 26.72 -15.36 -25.82
N PRO A 72 26.19 -14.13 -25.94
CA PRO A 72 24.76 -13.87 -25.89
C PRO A 72 23.99 -14.42 -27.11
N GLU A 73 24.60 -14.53 -28.29
CA GLU A 73 23.91 -15.09 -29.46
C GLU A 73 23.71 -16.60 -29.29
N GLU A 74 24.75 -17.29 -28.81
CA GLU A 74 24.66 -18.70 -28.43
C GLU A 74 23.62 -18.93 -27.33
N PHE A 75 23.60 -18.05 -26.32
CA PHE A 75 22.60 -18.08 -25.25
C PHE A 75 21.17 -17.98 -25.80
N VAL A 76 20.90 -17.00 -26.66
CA VAL A 76 19.57 -16.78 -27.24
C VAL A 76 19.14 -18.00 -28.03
N SER A 77 20.05 -18.58 -28.84
CA SER A 77 19.76 -19.80 -29.61
C SER A 77 19.38 -20.98 -28.70
N ALA A 78 20.16 -21.21 -27.63
CA ALA A 78 20.02 -22.40 -26.79
C ALA A 78 18.94 -22.29 -25.70
N SER A 79 18.69 -21.07 -25.19
CA SER A 79 17.89 -20.84 -23.98
C SER A 79 16.61 -20.03 -24.22
N VAL A 80 16.48 -19.36 -25.36
CA VAL A 80 15.34 -18.48 -25.68
C VAL A 80 14.59 -18.94 -26.94
N ALA A 81 15.26 -18.93 -28.09
CA ALA A 81 14.66 -19.12 -29.40
C ALA A 81 14.13 -20.55 -29.62
N ASP A 82 14.72 -21.56 -28.98
CA ASP A 82 14.25 -22.95 -29.00
C ASP A 82 12.84 -23.13 -28.41
N LYS A 83 12.32 -22.13 -27.68
CA LYS A 83 10.95 -22.11 -27.14
C LYS A 83 9.95 -21.36 -28.01
N GLY A 84 10.38 -20.83 -29.16
CA GLY A 84 9.54 -20.22 -30.17
C GLY A 84 9.64 -18.70 -30.24
N PRO A 85 9.15 -18.10 -31.34
CA PRO A 85 9.39 -16.70 -31.70
C PRO A 85 8.82 -15.70 -30.68
N GLN A 86 7.74 -16.05 -29.98
CA GLN A 86 7.15 -15.21 -28.93
C GLN A 86 8.13 -14.93 -27.77
N TRP A 87 9.02 -15.87 -27.44
CA TRP A 87 10.01 -15.70 -26.37
C TRP A 87 11.21 -14.89 -26.84
N GLU A 88 11.59 -15.04 -28.11
CA GLU A 88 12.64 -14.23 -28.73
C GLU A 88 12.22 -12.76 -28.82
N GLU A 89 10.98 -12.48 -29.24
CA GLU A 89 10.43 -11.13 -29.27
C GLU A 89 10.39 -10.50 -27.87
N ARG A 90 9.95 -11.28 -26.88
CA ARG A 90 9.90 -10.85 -25.48
C ARG A 90 11.29 -10.57 -24.94
N PHE A 91 12.28 -11.43 -25.22
CA PHE A 91 13.69 -11.18 -24.87
C PHE A 91 14.17 -9.86 -25.46
N ARG A 92 14.03 -9.68 -26.78
CA ARG A 92 14.50 -8.48 -27.50
C ARG A 92 13.88 -7.20 -26.93
N THR A 93 12.56 -7.23 -26.71
CA THR A 93 11.80 -6.11 -26.14
C THR A 93 12.28 -5.77 -24.74
N LEU A 94 12.53 -6.77 -23.88
CA LEU A 94 12.96 -6.55 -22.50
C LEU A 94 14.40 -6.04 -22.44
N THR A 95 15.33 -6.67 -23.16
CA THR A 95 16.75 -6.29 -23.13
C THR A 95 17.05 -4.96 -23.82
N ALA A 96 16.13 -4.46 -24.65
CA ALA A 96 16.24 -3.12 -25.24
C ALA A 96 15.93 -1.99 -24.23
N GLN A 97 15.32 -2.30 -23.08
CA GLN A 97 15.01 -1.29 -22.07
C GLN A 97 16.27 -0.83 -21.34
N THR A 98 16.39 0.48 -21.08
CA THR A 98 17.54 1.07 -20.38
C THR A 98 17.74 0.55 -18.95
N ARG A 99 16.69 0.01 -18.33
CA ARG A 99 16.72 -0.60 -16.99
C ARG A 99 17.08 -2.09 -16.99
N ALA A 100 17.25 -2.70 -18.16
CA ALA A 100 17.68 -4.08 -18.32
C ALA A 100 19.17 -4.12 -18.70
N ALA A 101 20.01 -4.68 -17.83
CA ALA A 101 21.42 -4.89 -18.11
C ALA A 101 21.67 -6.36 -18.48
N LEU A 102 22.11 -6.63 -19.70
CA LEU A 102 22.55 -7.97 -20.11
C LEU A 102 24.04 -8.13 -19.80
N ILE A 103 24.40 -9.09 -18.95
CA ILE A 103 25.74 -9.24 -18.38
C ILE A 103 26.30 -10.62 -18.75
N PRO A 104 27.21 -10.73 -19.73
CA PRO A 104 27.86 -11.99 -20.08
C PRO A 104 28.79 -12.47 -18.95
N VAL A 105 28.74 -13.77 -18.62
CA VAL A 105 29.60 -14.39 -17.61
C VAL A 105 30.83 -15.00 -18.30
N PRO A 106 32.04 -14.47 -18.05
CA PRO A 106 33.25 -14.94 -18.73
C PRO A 106 33.50 -16.45 -18.51
N GLY A 107 33.77 -17.17 -19.60
CA GLY A 107 34.05 -18.61 -19.60
C GLY A 107 32.81 -19.52 -19.47
N ALA A 108 31.61 -18.96 -19.29
CA ALA A 108 30.38 -19.76 -19.25
C ALA A 108 29.88 -20.04 -20.67
N LYS A 109 29.72 -21.32 -21.02
CA LYS A 109 29.18 -21.79 -22.32
C LYS A 109 27.71 -22.15 -22.23
N ALA A 110 27.04 -22.35 -23.36
CA ALA A 110 25.64 -22.80 -23.40
C ALA A 110 25.50 -24.32 -23.10
N ASP A 111 26.08 -24.77 -21.99
CA ASP A 111 26.06 -26.15 -21.48
C ASP A 111 25.81 -26.17 -19.95
N ASP A 112 25.64 -27.36 -19.36
CA ASP A 112 25.32 -27.51 -17.93
C ASP A 112 26.36 -26.86 -17.00
N ASP A 113 27.65 -26.93 -17.35
CA ASP A 113 28.74 -26.29 -16.60
C ASP A 113 28.65 -24.76 -16.67
N GLY A 114 28.38 -24.21 -17.85
CA GLY A 114 28.16 -22.79 -18.02
C GLY A 114 26.90 -22.29 -17.34
N PHE A 115 25.79 -23.03 -17.37
CA PHE A 115 24.57 -22.68 -16.62
C PHE A 115 24.80 -22.71 -15.11
N ARG A 116 25.60 -23.67 -14.59
CA ARG A 116 26.06 -23.65 -13.19
C ARG A 116 26.88 -22.39 -12.89
N ALA A 117 27.83 -22.04 -13.76
CA ALA A 117 28.66 -20.85 -13.59
C ALA A 117 27.82 -19.56 -13.59
N VAL A 118 26.84 -19.45 -14.47
CA VAL A 118 25.87 -18.34 -14.51
C VAL A 118 25.08 -18.26 -13.20
N ASN A 119 24.52 -19.36 -12.70
CA ASN A 119 23.78 -19.37 -11.43
C ASN A 119 24.64 -18.95 -10.22
N GLN A 120 25.90 -19.39 -10.19
CA GLN A 120 26.84 -18.93 -9.16
C GLN A 120 27.19 -17.45 -9.31
N ALA A 121 27.27 -16.94 -10.53
CA ALA A 121 27.51 -15.53 -10.81
C ALA A 121 26.30 -14.68 -10.42
N ILE A 122 25.07 -15.14 -10.67
CA ILE A 122 23.82 -14.47 -10.27
C ILE A 122 23.82 -14.22 -8.76
N LEU A 123 24.05 -15.27 -7.97
CA LEU A 123 24.03 -15.15 -6.51
C LEU A 123 25.19 -14.29 -6.00
N ARG A 124 26.39 -14.42 -6.57
CA ARG A 124 27.54 -13.53 -6.24
C ARG A 124 27.22 -12.07 -6.53
N HIS A 125 26.73 -11.77 -7.72
CA HIS A 125 26.38 -10.41 -8.15
C HIS A 125 25.33 -9.77 -7.24
N ALA A 126 24.32 -10.54 -6.84
CA ALA A 126 23.31 -10.08 -5.90
C ALA A 126 23.89 -9.84 -4.48
N CYS A 127 24.77 -10.71 -3.98
CA CYS A 127 25.46 -10.51 -2.71
C CYS A 127 26.41 -9.31 -2.73
N ASP A 128 27.13 -9.09 -3.82
CA ASP A 128 28.04 -7.95 -3.98
C ASP A 128 27.23 -6.65 -4.04
N SER A 129 26.10 -6.66 -4.77
CA SER A 129 25.16 -5.54 -4.82
C SER A 129 24.54 -5.20 -3.47
N LEU A 130 24.45 -6.17 -2.54
CA LEU A 130 23.97 -5.97 -1.18
C LEU A 130 25.03 -5.29 -0.29
N ARG A 131 26.32 -5.48 -0.58
CA ARG A 131 27.46 -4.97 0.19
C ARG A 131 27.96 -3.60 -0.27
N ASP A 132 27.32 -2.99 -1.27
CA ASP A 132 27.74 -1.72 -1.86
C ASP A 132 27.86 -0.61 -0.79
N PRO A 133 29.10 -0.20 -0.42
CA PRO A 133 29.34 0.73 0.67
C PRO A 133 28.89 2.16 0.34
N VAL A 134 28.65 2.48 -0.93
CA VAL A 134 28.10 3.78 -1.35
C VAL A 134 26.62 3.93 -0.94
N ARG A 135 25.95 2.81 -0.66
CA ARG A 135 24.51 2.72 -0.38
C ARG A 135 24.19 2.20 1.01
N ALA A 136 25.06 2.44 2.00
CA ALA A 136 24.75 2.14 3.40
C ALA A 136 23.45 2.84 3.83
N ALA A 137 22.33 2.12 3.77
CA ALA A 137 21.03 2.57 4.21
C ALA A 137 20.95 2.50 5.74
N ASP A 138 20.13 3.35 6.35
CA ASP A 138 19.86 3.33 7.80
C ASP A 138 19.26 1.99 8.26
N GLU A 139 18.66 1.22 7.35
CA GLU A 139 18.18 -0.15 7.56
C GLU A 139 18.86 -1.15 6.63
N PRO A 140 19.26 -2.34 7.13
CA PRO A 140 19.90 -3.36 6.31
C PRO A 140 18.93 -3.89 5.25
N GLU A 141 19.37 -3.87 4.00
CA GLU A 141 18.65 -4.53 2.91
C GLU A 141 18.69 -6.05 3.06
N GLU A 142 17.65 -6.72 2.57
CA GLU A 142 17.60 -8.17 2.50
C GLU A 142 17.72 -8.67 1.05
N LEU A 143 18.23 -9.89 0.90
CA LEU A 143 18.21 -10.66 -0.35
C LEU A 143 17.16 -11.77 -0.24
N VAL A 144 16.25 -11.79 -1.20
CA VAL A 144 15.19 -12.81 -1.32
C VAL A 144 15.33 -13.52 -2.66
N VAL A 145 15.17 -14.85 -2.68
CA VAL A 145 15.12 -15.62 -3.92
C VAL A 145 13.67 -15.99 -4.23
N VAL A 146 13.25 -15.76 -5.47
CA VAL A 146 11.98 -16.22 -6.03
C VAL A 146 12.28 -17.35 -7.01
N ALA A 147 11.99 -18.58 -6.59
CA ALA A 147 12.21 -19.77 -7.38
C ALA A 147 10.88 -20.29 -7.93
N VAL A 148 10.69 -20.30 -9.25
CA VAL A 148 9.50 -20.91 -9.86
C VAL A 148 9.80 -22.36 -10.20
N THR A 149 9.33 -23.27 -9.37
CA THR A 149 9.61 -24.71 -9.49
C THR A 149 8.56 -25.55 -8.77
N GLU A 150 8.38 -26.79 -9.23
CA GLU A 150 7.55 -27.81 -8.59
C GLU A 150 8.35 -29.11 -8.45
N GLY A 151 8.28 -29.74 -7.28
CA GLY A 151 8.87 -31.05 -7.02
C GLY A 151 10.40 -31.14 -7.13
N ARG A 152 10.92 -32.37 -7.10
CA ARG A 152 12.32 -32.70 -7.43
C ARG A 152 12.34 -33.29 -8.83
N ARG A 153 13.18 -32.75 -9.72
CA ARG A 153 13.45 -33.37 -11.03
C ARG A 153 14.42 -34.55 -10.87
N GLU A 154 14.27 -35.59 -11.68
CA GLU A 154 15.35 -36.57 -11.89
C GLU A 154 16.47 -35.93 -12.73
N GLY A 155 17.70 -35.99 -12.23
CA GLY A 155 18.87 -35.33 -12.84
C GLY A 155 19.17 -33.95 -12.26
N GLU A 156 19.90 -33.12 -13.01
CA GLU A 156 20.37 -31.82 -12.52
C GLU A 156 19.30 -30.73 -12.64
N ASP A 157 19.10 -30.00 -11.55
CA ASP A 157 18.08 -28.97 -11.42
C ASP A 157 18.73 -27.64 -11.03
N HIS A 158 19.13 -26.87 -12.04
CA HIS A 158 19.84 -25.60 -11.84
C HIS A 158 19.02 -24.59 -11.01
N THR A 159 17.69 -24.57 -11.18
CA THR A 159 16.76 -23.73 -10.40
C THR A 159 16.81 -24.07 -8.92
N GLU A 160 16.66 -25.35 -8.58
CA GLU A 160 16.68 -25.82 -7.20
C GLU A 160 18.10 -25.73 -6.58
N SER A 161 19.14 -25.88 -7.39
CA SER A 161 20.54 -25.68 -6.96
C SER A 161 20.81 -24.25 -6.53
N LEU A 162 20.33 -23.25 -7.28
CA LEU A 162 20.43 -21.84 -6.91
C LEU A 162 19.64 -21.57 -5.62
N ALA A 163 18.39 -22.05 -5.54
CA ALA A 163 17.55 -21.91 -4.35
C ALA A 163 18.23 -22.49 -3.10
N ARG A 164 18.80 -23.69 -3.17
CA ARG A 164 19.53 -24.32 -2.06
C ARG A 164 20.79 -23.54 -1.69
N SER A 165 21.53 -23.04 -2.67
CA SER A 165 22.72 -22.23 -2.44
C SER A 165 22.37 -20.96 -1.65
N ALA A 166 21.29 -20.28 -2.00
CA ALA A 166 20.80 -19.13 -1.27
C ALA A 166 20.29 -19.48 0.14
N GLN A 167 19.60 -20.61 0.31
CA GLN A 167 19.19 -21.10 1.65
C GLN A 167 20.39 -21.40 2.55
N ALA A 168 21.47 -21.98 1.99
CA ALA A 168 22.71 -22.24 2.73
C ALA A 168 23.40 -20.94 3.20
N LEU A 169 23.20 -19.84 2.48
CA LEU A 169 23.62 -18.49 2.87
C LEU A 169 22.59 -17.78 3.77
N ASN A 170 21.57 -18.49 4.26
CA ASN A 170 20.48 -17.97 5.10
C ASN A 170 19.65 -16.86 4.44
N HIS A 171 19.49 -16.89 3.11
CA HIS A 171 18.55 -16.02 2.40
C HIS A 171 17.15 -16.66 2.32
N LEU A 172 16.11 -15.82 2.33
CA LEU A 172 14.73 -16.29 2.18
C LEU A 172 14.50 -16.80 0.77
N VAL A 173 13.84 -17.95 0.62
CA VAL A 173 13.43 -18.48 -0.68
C VAL A 173 11.92 -18.66 -0.72
N LEU A 174 11.30 -17.95 -1.65
CA LEU A 174 9.89 -18.02 -2.01
C LEU A 174 9.74 -18.90 -3.26
N ARG A 175 8.72 -19.76 -3.27
CA ARG A 175 8.47 -20.74 -4.32
C ARG A 175 7.12 -20.52 -4.95
N LEU A 176 7.08 -20.40 -6.27
CA LEU A 176 5.83 -20.37 -7.02
C LEU A 176 5.72 -21.64 -7.86
N ASN A 177 4.51 -22.21 -7.92
CA ASN A 177 4.26 -23.39 -8.74
C ASN A 177 4.05 -22.99 -10.21
N PRO A 178 4.93 -23.41 -11.16
CA PRO A 178 4.80 -23.11 -12.59
C PRO A 178 3.61 -23.78 -13.28
N SER A 179 3.05 -24.86 -12.73
CA SER A 179 1.94 -25.61 -13.33
C SER A 179 0.57 -25.18 -12.80
N GLN A 180 0.55 -24.43 -11.69
CA GLN A 180 -0.69 -24.02 -11.05
C GLN A 180 -1.48 -23.08 -11.95
N SER A 181 -2.79 -23.32 -12.05
CA SER A 181 -3.73 -22.42 -12.71
C SER A 181 -4.55 -21.63 -11.68
N ARG A 182 -5.17 -20.54 -12.12
CA ARG A 182 -6.10 -19.75 -11.29
C ARG A 182 -7.21 -20.63 -10.68
N SER A 183 -7.80 -21.55 -11.44
CA SER A 183 -8.90 -22.42 -10.99
C SER A 183 -8.47 -23.52 -10.02
N ALA A 184 -7.21 -23.98 -10.12
CA ALA A 184 -6.68 -25.02 -9.25
C ALA A 184 -6.08 -24.47 -7.94
N ALA A 185 -5.80 -23.17 -7.86
CA ALA A 185 -5.16 -22.57 -6.69
C ALA A 185 -6.15 -22.36 -5.53
N PRO A 186 -5.88 -22.92 -4.33
CA PRO A 186 -6.76 -22.76 -3.16
C PRO A 186 -6.81 -21.29 -2.69
N THR A 187 -7.95 -20.87 -2.17
CA THR A 187 -8.13 -19.49 -1.68
C THR A 187 -7.73 -19.34 -0.22
N ALA A 188 -7.05 -18.24 0.09
CA ALA A 188 -6.79 -17.77 1.45
C ALA A 188 -7.58 -16.48 1.68
N PHE A 189 -8.66 -16.56 2.45
CA PHE A 189 -9.43 -15.37 2.84
C PHE A 189 -8.76 -14.69 4.03
N VAL A 190 -8.44 -13.41 3.88
CA VAL A 190 -7.70 -12.63 4.87
C VAL A 190 -8.60 -11.56 5.48
N ALA A 191 -8.98 -11.79 6.73
CA ALA A 191 -9.66 -10.83 7.59
C ALA A 191 -8.64 -9.92 8.26
N MET A 192 -8.60 -8.65 7.86
CA MET A 192 -7.65 -7.67 8.39
C MET A 192 -8.21 -6.24 8.35
N PRO A 193 -7.72 -5.31 9.19
CA PRO A 193 -7.93 -3.88 8.94
C PRO A 193 -7.34 -3.49 7.57
N TYR A 194 -7.82 -2.39 6.99
CA TYR A 194 -7.32 -1.85 5.70
C TYR A 194 -6.89 -0.39 5.85
N GLY A 195 -5.93 0.04 5.03
CA GLY A 195 -5.39 1.40 5.05
C GLY A 195 -4.82 1.79 6.42
N GLY A 196 -4.73 3.10 6.65
CA GLY A 196 -4.40 3.67 7.96
C GLY A 196 -5.60 3.59 8.91
N LYS A 197 -5.50 2.80 9.98
CA LYS A 197 -6.54 2.71 11.03
C LYS A 197 -6.04 3.25 12.36
N ALA A 198 -6.89 3.97 13.06
CA ALA A 198 -6.72 4.21 14.48
C ALA A 198 -6.75 2.85 15.21
N ASP A 199 -5.66 2.51 15.89
CA ASP A 199 -5.58 1.32 16.71
C ASP A 199 -6.45 1.48 17.97
N SER A 200 -7.44 0.60 18.13
CA SER A 200 -8.37 0.64 19.28
C SER A 200 -7.73 0.13 20.58
N THR A 201 -6.61 -0.61 20.47
CA THR A 201 -5.89 -1.18 21.63
C THR A 201 -4.81 -0.26 22.17
N ARG A 202 -4.40 0.69 21.35
CA ARG A 202 -3.45 1.74 21.66
C ARG A 202 -4.02 2.99 21.07
N GLU A 203 -4.83 3.68 21.88
CA GLU A 203 -5.38 4.98 21.57
C GLU A 203 -4.43 5.77 20.67
N LEU A 204 -4.92 6.09 19.48
CA LEU A 204 -4.39 7.13 18.61
C LEU A 204 -3.10 6.75 17.81
N LYS A 205 -2.95 5.51 17.34
CA LYS A 205 -1.91 5.20 16.33
C LYS A 205 -2.53 4.88 14.98
N ARG A 206 -2.09 5.57 13.91
CA ARG A 206 -2.35 5.17 12.53
C ARG A 206 -1.49 3.96 12.17
N PHE A 207 -2.11 2.78 12.22
CA PHE A 207 -1.54 1.51 11.77
C PHE A 207 -1.79 1.37 10.27
N GLU A 208 -0.73 1.27 9.46
CA GLU A 208 -0.83 1.04 8.02
C GLU A 208 -0.94 -0.47 7.77
N ALA A 209 -2.17 -0.95 7.59
CA ALA A 209 -2.43 -2.37 7.40
C ALA A 209 -1.97 -2.88 6.03
N ASP A 210 -1.97 -2.02 5.02
CA ASP A 210 -1.56 -2.35 3.66
C ASP A 210 -0.09 -2.77 3.57
N GLU A 211 0.76 -2.31 4.49
CA GLU A 211 2.14 -2.77 4.58
C GLU A 211 2.25 -4.25 4.96
N SER A 212 1.42 -4.75 5.87
CA SER A 212 1.41 -6.19 6.19
C SER A 212 0.76 -7.01 5.10
N TRP A 213 -0.28 -6.47 4.45
CA TRP A 213 -0.88 -7.11 3.29
C TRP A 213 0.15 -7.35 2.18
N HIS A 214 0.77 -6.27 1.70
CA HIS A 214 1.66 -6.33 0.54
C HIS A 214 3.02 -6.95 0.88
N ARG A 215 3.64 -6.59 2.01
CA ARG A 215 5.03 -6.99 2.31
C ARG A 215 5.16 -8.33 3.03
N VAL A 216 4.09 -8.85 3.63
CA VAL A 216 4.15 -10.06 4.47
C VAL A 216 3.17 -11.13 4.01
N LEU A 217 1.87 -10.81 4.00
CA LEU A 217 0.79 -11.77 3.73
C LEU A 217 0.82 -12.26 2.27
N VAL A 218 0.84 -11.34 1.29
CA VAL A 218 0.87 -11.73 -0.13
C VAL A 218 2.08 -12.61 -0.46
N PRO A 219 3.34 -12.25 -0.11
CA PRO A 219 4.48 -13.13 -0.38
C PRO A 219 4.39 -14.50 0.29
N ALA A 220 3.96 -14.57 1.56
CA ALA A 220 3.85 -15.83 2.29
C ALA A 220 2.73 -16.74 1.74
N LEU A 221 1.60 -16.16 1.37
CA LEU A 221 0.46 -16.90 0.83
C LEU A 221 0.73 -17.42 -0.59
N LEU A 222 1.38 -16.60 -1.44
CA LEU A 222 1.80 -17.04 -2.77
C LEU A 222 2.84 -18.17 -2.69
N ASP A 223 3.78 -18.09 -1.74
CA ASP A 223 4.74 -19.18 -1.47
C ASP A 223 4.06 -20.48 -0.98
N GLY A 224 2.99 -20.34 -0.19
CA GLY A 224 2.13 -21.45 0.21
C GLY A 224 1.21 -21.98 -0.89
N GLY A 225 1.24 -21.40 -2.10
CA GLY A 225 0.40 -21.80 -3.24
C GLY A 225 -1.05 -21.31 -3.15
N TYR A 226 -1.36 -20.37 -2.26
CA TYR A 226 -2.70 -19.81 -2.08
C TYR A 226 -2.93 -18.59 -2.98
N ARG A 227 -4.20 -18.38 -3.33
CA ARG A 227 -4.73 -17.10 -3.84
C ARG A 227 -5.15 -16.23 -2.66
N PRO A 228 -4.41 -15.14 -2.35
CA PRO A 228 -4.79 -14.25 -1.28
C PRO A 228 -6.00 -13.41 -1.70
N ILE A 229 -7.06 -13.45 -0.88
CA ILE A 229 -8.27 -12.64 -1.05
C ILE A 229 -8.44 -11.77 0.19
N ARG A 230 -8.46 -10.46 -0.02
CA ARG A 230 -8.81 -9.46 1.00
C ARG A 230 -10.05 -8.73 0.54
N THR A 231 -11.01 -8.53 1.44
CA THR A 231 -12.21 -7.75 1.12
C THR A 231 -12.18 -6.45 1.90
N ASP A 232 -12.07 -5.32 1.18
CA ASP A 232 -12.09 -3.99 1.78
C ASP A 232 -13.55 -3.59 2.04
N LEU A 233 -14.10 -4.08 3.16
CA LEU A 233 -15.54 -4.21 3.43
C LEU A 233 -16.37 -2.93 3.63
N GLU A 234 -15.86 -1.71 3.39
CA GLU A 234 -16.70 -0.51 3.51
C GLU A 234 -17.68 -0.32 2.33
N ALA A 235 -17.34 -0.81 1.14
CA ALA A 235 -18.17 -0.67 -0.06
C ALA A 235 -19.44 -1.56 -0.07
N GLY A 236 -19.79 -2.23 1.04
CA GLY A 236 -20.90 -3.20 1.11
C GLY A 236 -21.87 -3.09 2.30
N LEU A 237 -21.66 -2.14 3.23
CA LEU A 237 -22.27 -2.09 4.58
C LEU A 237 -23.79 -1.83 4.70
N LYS A 238 -24.67 -2.48 3.92
CA LYS A 238 -26.12 -2.50 4.26
C LYS A 238 -26.65 -3.86 4.73
N SER A 239 -25.87 -4.93 4.61
CA SER A 239 -26.11 -6.21 5.26
C SER A 239 -24.78 -6.94 5.38
N ILE A 240 -24.66 -7.88 6.34
CA ILE A 240 -23.58 -8.87 6.29
C ILE A 240 -23.61 -9.48 4.88
N ASP A 241 -22.54 -9.28 4.13
CA ASP A 241 -22.48 -9.68 2.73
C ASP A 241 -22.48 -11.22 2.70
N ALA A 242 -23.50 -11.83 2.09
CA ALA A 242 -23.57 -13.27 1.90
C ALA A 242 -22.27 -13.81 1.26
N ARG A 243 -21.60 -13.00 0.42
CA ARG A 243 -20.30 -13.32 -0.16
C ARG A 243 -19.18 -13.43 0.87
N MET A 244 -19.16 -12.54 1.86
CA MET A 244 -18.15 -12.58 2.91
C MET A 244 -18.35 -13.82 3.78
N LEU A 245 -19.59 -14.11 4.20
CA LEU A 245 -19.90 -15.35 4.93
C LEU A 245 -19.57 -16.60 4.12
N HIS A 246 -19.90 -16.60 2.83
CA HIS A 246 -19.53 -17.67 1.92
C HIS A 246 -18.01 -17.85 1.88
N SER A 247 -17.26 -16.75 1.74
CA SER A 247 -15.78 -16.77 1.72
C SER A 247 -15.19 -17.27 3.04
N ILE A 248 -15.73 -16.86 4.19
CA ILE A 248 -15.33 -17.36 5.52
C ILE A 248 -15.53 -18.87 5.61
N ASN A 249 -16.65 -19.37 5.10
CA ASN A 249 -16.99 -20.79 5.16
C ASN A 249 -16.15 -21.62 4.18
N SER A 250 -15.99 -21.18 2.93
CA SER A 250 -15.47 -21.99 1.83
C SER A 250 -13.97 -21.83 1.56
N ALA A 251 -13.33 -20.77 2.05
CA ALA A 251 -11.90 -20.58 1.86
C ALA A 251 -11.09 -21.76 2.43
N SER A 252 -10.08 -22.18 1.65
CA SER A 252 -9.17 -23.27 2.02
C SER A 252 -8.32 -22.89 3.24
N LEU A 253 -8.03 -21.60 3.39
CA LEU A 253 -7.37 -21.01 4.55
C LEU A 253 -8.10 -19.71 4.96
N PHE A 254 -8.33 -19.53 6.25
CA PHE A 254 -8.74 -18.26 6.82
C PHE A 254 -7.58 -17.66 7.61
N VAL A 255 -7.22 -16.40 7.32
CA VAL A 255 -6.17 -15.67 8.03
C VAL A 255 -6.79 -14.49 8.76
N ALA A 256 -6.55 -14.38 10.07
CA ALA A 256 -6.95 -13.23 10.87
C ALA A 256 -5.72 -12.41 11.29
N ASP A 257 -5.62 -11.17 10.81
CA ASP A 257 -4.64 -10.20 11.32
C ASP A 257 -5.26 -9.40 12.46
N LEU A 258 -4.80 -9.68 13.68
CA LEU A 258 -5.31 -9.09 14.92
C LEU A 258 -4.67 -7.72 15.22
N ALA A 259 -3.96 -7.11 14.27
CA ALA A 259 -3.13 -5.93 14.50
C ALA A 259 -3.75 -4.76 15.25
N THR A 260 -5.05 -4.49 15.03
CA THR A 260 -5.76 -3.36 15.65
C THR A 260 -6.92 -3.80 16.54
N LEU A 261 -7.04 -5.12 16.78
CA LEU A 261 -8.23 -5.77 17.35
C LEU A 261 -9.55 -5.23 16.77
N ASN A 262 -9.56 -5.05 15.44
CA ASN A 262 -10.75 -4.58 14.74
C ASN A 262 -11.96 -5.47 15.10
N PRO A 263 -13.04 -4.91 15.67
CA PRO A 263 -14.21 -5.68 16.06
C PRO A 263 -14.81 -6.51 14.93
N ASN A 264 -14.74 -6.04 13.68
CA ASN A 264 -15.21 -6.79 12.52
C ASN A 264 -14.34 -8.03 12.27
N VAL A 265 -13.02 -7.91 12.35
CA VAL A 265 -12.09 -9.06 12.20
C VAL A 265 -12.32 -10.08 13.31
N LEU A 266 -12.54 -9.62 14.55
CA LEU A 266 -12.86 -10.50 15.68
C LEU A 266 -14.20 -11.23 15.47
N TRP A 267 -15.20 -10.54 14.93
CA TRP A 267 -16.49 -11.13 14.58
C TRP A 267 -16.36 -12.20 13.49
N GLU A 268 -15.64 -11.88 12.40
CA GLU A 268 -15.37 -12.81 11.29
C GLU A 268 -14.62 -14.05 11.76
N LEU A 269 -13.62 -13.85 12.64
CA LEU A 269 -12.90 -14.94 13.29
C LEU A 269 -13.83 -15.81 14.14
N GLY A 270 -14.74 -15.21 14.91
CA GLY A 270 -15.75 -15.94 15.67
C GLY A 270 -16.63 -16.82 14.79
N VAL A 271 -17.08 -16.29 13.64
CA VAL A 271 -17.84 -17.05 12.65
C VAL A 271 -17.02 -18.20 12.08
N ARG A 272 -15.76 -17.96 11.69
CA ARG A 272 -14.84 -19.00 11.20
C ARG A 272 -14.67 -20.12 12.22
N HIS A 273 -14.37 -19.77 13.47
CA HIS A 273 -14.20 -20.71 14.57
C HIS A 273 -15.47 -21.54 14.82
N ALA A 274 -16.67 -20.96 14.70
CA ALA A 274 -17.91 -21.70 14.87
C ALA A 274 -18.16 -22.68 13.70
N TRP A 275 -17.87 -22.27 12.47
CA TRP A 275 -18.28 -23.00 11.28
C TRP A 275 -17.29 -24.06 10.80
N ARG A 276 -16.00 -23.87 11.08
CA ARG A 276 -14.93 -24.72 10.54
C ARG A 276 -14.00 -25.21 11.66
N PRO A 277 -13.60 -26.49 11.63
CA PRO A 277 -12.74 -27.06 12.66
C PRO A 277 -11.29 -26.59 12.57
N SER A 278 -10.81 -26.31 11.35
CA SER A 278 -9.38 -26.09 11.08
C SER A 278 -9.13 -25.13 9.90
N ALA A 279 -7.84 -24.96 9.58
CA ALA A 279 -7.32 -24.08 8.54
C ALA A 279 -7.57 -22.60 8.87
N THR A 280 -7.30 -22.24 10.12
CA THR A 280 -7.34 -20.88 10.66
C THR A 280 -5.94 -20.47 11.11
N LEU A 281 -5.38 -19.43 10.50
CA LEU A 281 -4.10 -18.85 10.89
C LEU A 281 -4.33 -17.50 11.56
N LEU A 282 -3.89 -17.37 12.81
CA LEU A 282 -3.92 -16.11 13.53
C LEU A 282 -2.54 -15.47 13.51
N MET A 283 -2.49 -14.17 13.22
CA MET A 283 -1.26 -13.38 13.31
C MET A 283 -1.51 -12.06 14.02
N ALA A 284 -0.45 -11.53 14.63
CA ALA A 284 -0.51 -10.23 15.28
C ALA A 284 0.88 -9.60 15.35
N PRO A 285 1.03 -8.27 15.25
CA PRO A 285 2.24 -7.59 15.65
C PRO A 285 2.61 -7.94 17.10
N HIS A 286 3.91 -7.96 17.41
CA HIS A 286 4.44 -8.38 18.71
C HIS A 286 3.83 -7.63 19.91
N TRP A 287 3.38 -6.39 19.71
CA TRP A 287 2.79 -5.57 20.77
C TRP A 287 1.32 -5.82 21.06
N VAL A 288 0.59 -6.50 20.17
CA VAL A 288 -0.84 -6.68 20.35
C VAL A 288 -1.09 -7.63 21.51
N THR A 289 -2.03 -7.28 22.38
CA THR A 289 -2.51 -8.18 23.43
C THR A 289 -3.92 -8.62 23.05
N PRO A 290 -4.08 -9.83 22.47
CA PRO A 290 -5.40 -10.33 22.09
C PRO A 290 -6.34 -10.47 23.31
N PRO A 291 -7.67 -10.46 23.09
CA PRO A 291 -8.64 -10.73 24.14
C PRO A 291 -8.41 -12.10 24.80
N PHE A 292 -8.85 -12.23 26.05
CA PHE A 292 -8.68 -13.44 26.86
C PHE A 292 -9.09 -14.73 26.13
N ASP A 293 -10.20 -14.72 25.40
CA ASP A 293 -10.73 -15.89 24.68
C ASP A 293 -9.82 -16.39 23.54
N LEU A 294 -8.91 -15.55 23.03
CA LEU A 294 -7.89 -15.95 22.06
C LEU A 294 -6.55 -16.35 22.71
N GLY A 295 -6.46 -16.29 24.05
CA GLY A 295 -5.21 -16.51 24.80
C GLY A 295 -4.65 -17.92 24.68
N HIS A 296 -5.48 -18.91 24.39
CA HIS A 296 -5.08 -20.31 24.18
C HIS A 296 -4.83 -20.67 22.71
N SER A 297 -5.13 -19.76 21.77
CA SER A 297 -4.91 -19.98 20.34
C SER A 297 -3.46 -19.69 19.96
N THR A 298 -2.94 -20.46 19.01
CA THR A 298 -1.59 -20.23 18.45
C THR A 298 -1.61 -18.98 17.57
N ILE A 299 -0.94 -17.91 18.03
CA ILE A 299 -0.86 -16.63 17.30
C ILE A 299 0.56 -16.39 16.82
N GLN A 300 0.71 -16.23 15.50
CA GLN A 300 1.97 -15.91 14.85
C GLN A 300 2.33 -14.45 15.09
N ARG A 301 3.05 -14.20 16.19
CA ARG A 301 3.55 -12.86 16.55
C ARG A 301 4.71 -12.42 15.67
N TYR A 302 4.65 -11.25 15.05
CA TYR A 302 5.71 -10.75 14.17
C TYR A 302 6.14 -9.32 14.49
N GLU A 303 7.39 -8.99 14.13
CA GLU A 303 7.94 -7.64 14.32
C GLU A 303 7.66 -6.77 13.10
N ARG A 304 7.19 -5.53 13.32
CA ARG A 304 6.99 -4.50 12.29
C ARG A 304 6.99 -3.09 12.87
N GLY A 305 7.07 -2.04 12.04
CA GLY A 305 6.71 -0.67 12.43
C GLY A 305 5.20 -0.40 12.30
N MET A 306 4.70 0.70 12.87
CA MET A 306 3.27 1.06 12.73
C MET A 306 2.91 1.48 11.30
N LYS A 307 3.78 2.26 10.64
CA LYS A 307 3.54 2.80 9.30
C LYS A 307 4.24 2.04 8.17
N ARG A 308 5.36 1.38 8.45
CA ARG A 308 6.18 0.67 7.45
C ARG A 308 6.66 -0.65 8.00
N VAL A 309 6.87 -1.61 7.10
CA VAL A 309 7.54 -2.88 7.40
C VAL A 309 8.90 -2.88 6.69
N SER A 310 9.99 -2.83 7.44
CA SER A 310 11.34 -2.87 6.86
C SER A 310 11.60 -4.20 6.14
N ASP A 311 12.63 -4.25 5.29
CA ASP A 311 13.01 -5.48 4.58
C ASP A 311 13.28 -6.64 5.56
N ARG A 312 14.05 -6.38 6.62
CA ARG A 312 14.36 -7.36 7.67
C ARG A 312 13.10 -7.84 8.40
N GLN A 313 12.20 -6.93 8.74
CA GLN A 313 10.91 -7.26 9.38
C GLN A 313 10.04 -8.11 8.44
N ALA A 314 9.96 -7.74 7.16
CA ALA A 314 9.22 -8.48 6.15
C ALA A 314 9.76 -9.91 6.00
N VAL A 315 11.07 -10.07 5.82
CA VAL A 315 11.71 -11.39 5.68
C VAL A 315 11.49 -12.26 6.92
N ALA A 316 11.67 -11.71 8.13
CA ALA A 316 11.44 -12.44 9.37
C ALA A 316 9.98 -12.87 9.52
N ALA A 317 9.02 -11.97 9.21
CA ALA A 317 7.60 -12.27 9.29
C ALA A 317 7.17 -13.32 8.24
N ILE A 318 7.67 -13.22 7.00
CA ILE A 318 7.38 -14.20 5.94
C ILE A 318 7.90 -15.58 6.32
N ARG A 319 9.12 -15.71 6.87
CA ARG A 319 9.65 -17.00 7.36
C ARG A 319 8.71 -17.62 8.39
N LYS A 320 8.29 -16.82 9.38
CA LYS A 320 7.39 -17.28 10.44
C LYS A 320 6.04 -17.75 9.88
N LEU A 321 5.46 -17.00 8.95
CA LEU A 321 4.20 -17.40 8.31
C LEU A 321 4.38 -18.64 7.44
N LYS A 322 5.46 -18.75 6.68
CA LYS A 322 5.79 -19.93 5.87
C LYS A 322 5.90 -21.20 6.73
N ASP A 323 6.57 -21.10 7.87
CA ASP A 323 6.67 -22.22 8.82
C ASP A 323 5.29 -22.59 9.38
N ALA A 324 4.47 -21.60 9.72
CA ALA A 324 3.11 -21.82 10.22
C ALA A 324 2.16 -22.42 9.17
N LEU A 325 2.28 -22.02 7.90
CA LEU A 325 1.52 -22.56 6.77
C LEU A 325 1.94 -24.00 6.43
N SER A 326 3.23 -24.32 6.60
CA SER A 326 3.78 -25.66 6.32
C SER A 326 3.53 -26.64 7.46
N ALA A 327 3.35 -26.15 8.69
CA ALA A 327 3.01 -26.97 9.83
C ALA A 327 1.62 -27.60 9.62
N THR A 328 1.60 -28.91 9.30
CA THR A 328 0.35 -29.67 9.22
C THR A 328 -0.29 -29.71 10.60
N GLN A 329 -1.28 -28.84 10.86
CA GLN A 329 -2.05 -28.92 12.09
C GLN A 329 -2.88 -30.21 12.06
N THR A 330 -2.49 -31.17 12.90
CA THR A 330 -3.26 -32.40 13.12
C THR A 330 -4.29 -32.10 14.21
N GLY A 331 -5.55 -31.88 13.81
CA GLY A 331 -6.66 -31.60 14.72
C GLY A 331 -7.28 -30.20 14.55
N PRO A 332 -8.31 -29.87 15.35
CA PRO A 332 -8.99 -28.58 15.26
C PRO A 332 -8.11 -27.43 15.79
N ASP A 333 -8.07 -26.32 15.06
CA ASP A 333 -7.43 -25.06 15.50
C ASP A 333 -8.44 -24.05 16.08
N SER A 334 -9.73 -24.37 15.97
CA SER A 334 -10.82 -23.59 16.57
C SER A 334 -11.06 -23.95 18.04
N PRO A 335 -11.13 -22.96 18.96
CA PRO A 335 -11.52 -23.16 20.35
C PRO A 335 -12.90 -23.83 20.52
N VAL A 336 -13.85 -23.54 19.62
CA VAL A 336 -15.20 -24.12 19.66
C VAL A 336 -15.13 -25.64 19.46
N TRP A 337 -14.31 -26.08 18.52
CA TRP A 337 -14.16 -27.48 18.14
C TRP A 337 -13.25 -28.25 19.08
N ALA A 338 -12.32 -27.57 19.75
CA ALA A 338 -11.54 -28.14 20.84
C ALA A 338 -12.44 -28.51 22.04
N VAL A 339 -13.47 -27.70 22.34
CA VAL A 339 -14.43 -27.96 23.41
C VAL A 339 -15.52 -28.94 22.99
N PHE A 340 -16.01 -28.83 21.74
CA PHE A 340 -17.08 -29.67 21.19
C PHE A 340 -16.58 -30.47 19.97
N PRO A 341 -15.80 -31.55 20.18
CA PRO A 341 -15.15 -32.28 19.08
C PRO A 341 -16.13 -33.07 18.18
N THR A 342 -17.41 -33.18 18.59
CA THR A 342 -18.46 -33.90 17.84
C THR A 342 -19.33 -32.98 16.99
N LEU A 343 -18.99 -31.69 16.87
CA LEU A 343 -19.69 -30.80 15.94
C LEU A 343 -19.50 -31.27 14.49
N GLU A 344 -20.42 -30.86 13.61
CA GLU A 344 -20.31 -31.07 12.17
C GLU A 344 -20.08 -29.73 11.45
N PRO A 345 -19.17 -29.66 10.45
CA PRO A 345 -18.84 -28.39 9.83
C PRO A 345 -20.07 -27.82 9.14
N VAL A 346 -20.32 -26.52 9.32
CA VAL A 346 -21.50 -25.87 8.75
C VAL A 346 -21.45 -25.96 7.23
N GLN A 347 -22.43 -26.67 6.66
CA GLN A 347 -22.68 -26.71 5.23
C GLN A 347 -23.61 -25.56 4.89
N LEU A 348 -23.13 -24.60 4.11
CA LEU A 348 -24.00 -23.56 3.58
C LEU A 348 -24.96 -24.16 2.54
N PRO A 349 -26.20 -23.65 2.43
CA PRO A 349 -27.08 -24.01 1.33
C PRO A 349 -26.38 -23.78 -0.02
N PRO A 350 -26.66 -24.58 -1.06
CA PRO A 350 -26.24 -24.24 -2.40
C PRO A 350 -26.87 -22.89 -2.77
N ASP A 351 -26.08 -21.82 -2.75
CA ASP A 351 -26.58 -20.52 -3.15
C ASP A 351 -26.93 -20.54 -4.65
N ALA A 352 -28.05 -19.94 -5.00
CA ALA A 352 -28.54 -19.93 -6.38
C ALA A 352 -27.58 -19.23 -7.37
N ASP A 353 -26.61 -18.47 -6.85
CA ASP A 353 -25.76 -17.54 -7.60
C ASP A 353 -24.25 -17.77 -7.37
N MET A 354 -23.81 -19.01 -7.16
CA MET A 354 -22.38 -19.36 -7.01
C MET A 354 -21.50 -18.83 -8.16
N GLU A 355 -22.02 -18.83 -9.39
CA GLU A 355 -21.33 -18.26 -10.55
C GLU A 355 -21.15 -16.74 -10.43
N LEU A 356 -22.18 -16.03 -9.96
CA LEU A 356 -22.11 -14.60 -9.70
C LEU A 356 -21.07 -14.29 -8.61
N PHE A 357 -21.01 -15.09 -7.53
CA PHE A 357 -20.00 -14.91 -6.49
C PHE A 357 -18.58 -15.13 -7.01
N ALA A 358 -18.35 -16.17 -7.80
CA ALA A 358 -17.06 -16.42 -8.43
C ALA A 358 -16.67 -15.25 -9.35
N ARG A 359 -17.63 -14.72 -10.12
CA ARG A 359 -17.42 -13.58 -11.02
C ARG A 359 -17.11 -12.28 -10.27
N LEU A 360 -17.85 -11.96 -9.20
CA LEU A 360 -17.57 -10.77 -8.39
C LEU A 360 -16.25 -10.88 -7.63
N THR A 361 -15.90 -12.08 -7.17
CA THR A 361 -14.59 -12.35 -6.54
C THR A 361 -13.46 -12.11 -7.53
N ARG A 362 -13.64 -12.54 -8.79
CA ARG A 362 -12.68 -12.29 -9.87
C ARG A 362 -12.45 -10.80 -10.08
N TYR A 363 -13.51 -9.99 -10.16
CA TYR A 363 -13.34 -8.53 -10.28
C TYR A 363 -12.57 -7.94 -9.10
N SER A 364 -12.93 -8.29 -7.86
CA SER A 364 -12.22 -7.77 -6.69
C SER A 364 -10.73 -8.17 -6.67
N GLU A 365 -10.38 -9.37 -7.14
CA GLU A 365 -8.99 -9.78 -7.31
C GLU A 365 -8.26 -8.97 -8.40
N GLU A 366 -8.89 -8.77 -9.56
CA GLU A 366 -8.29 -8.05 -10.68
C GLU A 366 -8.14 -6.55 -10.40
N ILE A 367 -9.09 -5.94 -9.69
CA ILE A 367 -9.00 -4.55 -9.21
C ILE A 367 -7.86 -4.42 -8.20
N SER A 368 -7.79 -5.33 -7.22
CA SER A 368 -6.73 -5.32 -6.21
C SER A 368 -5.35 -5.51 -6.84
N LEU A 369 -5.26 -6.39 -7.84
CA LEU A 369 -4.06 -6.62 -8.62
C LEU A 369 -3.64 -5.35 -9.37
N ALA A 370 -4.54 -4.76 -10.16
CA ALA A 370 -4.23 -3.56 -10.93
C ALA A 370 -3.83 -2.39 -10.03
N ALA A 371 -4.51 -2.21 -8.89
CA ALA A 371 -4.15 -1.21 -7.89
C ALA A 371 -2.75 -1.45 -7.29
N ALA A 372 -2.42 -2.69 -6.91
CA ALA A 372 -1.10 -3.04 -6.39
C ALA A 372 0.02 -2.81 -7.42
N LEU A 373 -0.29 -2.98 -8.70
CA LEU A 373 0.63 -2.74 -9.81
C LEU A 373 0.65 -1.29 -10.30
N ARG A 374 -0.17 -0.41 -9.70
CA ARG A 374 -0.37 0.98 -10.15
C ARG A 374 -0.77 1.06 -11.63
N ASP A 375 -1.52 0.08 -12.13
CA ASP A 375 -1.95 -0.02 -13.52
C ASP A 375 -3.31 0.68 -13.70
N SER A 376 -3.27 2.01 -13.84
CA SER A 376 -4.46 2.83 -14.07
C SER A 376 -5.20 2.42 -15.35
N GLY A 377 -4.49 1.99 -16.39
CA GLY A 377 -5.09 1.55 -17.66
C GLY A 377 -5.95 0.30 -17.46
N LYS A 378 -5.40 -0.72 -16.80
CA LYS A 378 -6.17 -1.94 -16.47
C LYS A 378 -7.36 -1.66 -15.57
N LEU A 379 -7.25 -0.72 -14.62
CA LEU A 379 -8.38 -0.30 -13.78
C LEU A 379 -9.53 0.31 -14.62
N LEU A 380 -9.20 1.10 -15.64
CA LEU A 380 -10.19 1.67 -16.56
C LEU A 380 -10.82 0.61 -17.45
N ASP A 381 -10.02 -0.31 -18.01
CA ASP A 381 -10.54 -1.44 -18.78
C ASP A 381 -11.51 -2.31 -17.96
N LEU A 382 -11.18 -2.54 -16.68
CA LEU A 382 -12.05 -3.25 -15.75
C LEU A 382 -13.36 -2.49 -15.49
N ALA A 383 -13.32 -1.15 -15.44
CA ALA A 383 -14.52 -0.35 -15.26
C ALA A 383 -15.49 -0.51 -16.45
N ASP A 384 -14.97 -0.56 -17.66
CA ASP A 384 -15.76 -0.79 -18.87
C ASP A 384 -16.32 -2.21 -18.92
N GLN A 385 -15.48 -3.21 -18.60
CA GLN A 385 -15.94 -4.60 -18.47
C GLN A 385 -17.08 -4.75 -17.45
N VAL A 386 -16.95 -4.14 -16.26
CA VAL A 386 -17.97 -4.19 -15.21
C VAL A 386 -19.30 -3.58 -15.68
N ARG A 387 -19.27 -2.52 -16.50
CA ARG A 387 -20.49 -1.91 -17.07
C ARG A 387 -21.17 -2.82 -18.07
N GLU A 388 -20.40 -3.59 -18.83
CA GLU A 388 -20.89 -4.44 -19.92
C GLU A 388 -21.24 -5.87 -19.46
N ASP A 389 -20.78 -6.31 -18.29
CA ASP A 389 -20.92 -7.69 -17.76
C ASP A 389 -22.36 -8.07 -17.33
N GLY A 390 -23.32 -7.13 -17.43
CA GLY A 390 -24.73 -7.39 -17.11
C GLY A 390 -24.99 -7.67 -15.63
N LEU A 391 -24.12 -7.17 -14.73
CA LEU A 391 -24.32 -7.23 -13.28
C LEU A 391 -25.55 -6.42 -12.87
N SER A 392 -26.16 -6.79 -11.73
CA SER A 392 -27.18 -5.92 -11.11
C SER A 392 -26.59 -4.55 -10.78
N ASP A 393 -27.44 -3.50 -10.80
CA ASP A 393 -27.03 -2.13 -10.49
C ASP A 393 -26.21 -2.02 -9.20
N SER A 394 -26.60 -2.76 -8.15
CA SER A 394 -25.89 -2.75 -6.87
C SER A 394 -24.47 -3.33 -6.99
N ASN A 395 -24.32 -4.45 -7.70
CA ASN A 395 -23.03 -5.11 -7.89
C ASN A 395 -22.11 -4.29 -8.80
N CYS A 396 -22.64 -3.77 -9.91
CA CYS A 396 -21.92 -2.88 -10.82
C CYS A 396 -21.40 -1.64 -10.07
N ARG A 397 -22.25 -0.94 -9.32
CA ARG A 397 -21.86 0.22 -8.52
C ARG A 397 -20.78 -0.10 -7.49
N THR A 398 -20.85 -1.27 -6.85
CA THR A 398 -19.85 -1.70 -5.86
C THR A 398 -18.46 -1.89 -6.49
N GLN A 399 -18.38 -2.51 -7.67
CA GLN A 399 -17.11 -2.69 -8.37
C GLN A 399 -16.56 -1.36 -8.91
N LEU A 400 -17.43 -0.50 -9.47
CA LEU A 400 -17.03 0.85 -9.91
C LEU A 400 -16.57 1.74 -8.75
N GLU A 401 -17.17 1.59 -7.56
CA GLU A 401 -16.72 2.26 -6.34
C GLU A 401 -15.30 1.84 -5.98
N GLN A 402 -15.01 0.53 -5.98
CA GLN A 402 -13.66 0.00 -5.70
C GLN A 402 -12.63 0.51 -6.71
N ILE A 403 -12.94 0.52 -8.00
CA ILE A 403 -12.06 1.04 -9.05
C ILE A 403 -11.83 2.54 -8.87
N GLY A 404 -12.90 3.32 -8.63
CA GLY A 404 -12.79 4.76 -8.40
C GLY A 404 -11.92 5.10 -7.20
N LEU A 405 -12.06 4.37 -6.09
CA LEU A 405 -11.21 4.52 -4.91
C LEU A 405 -9.75 4.16 -5.19
N ALA A 406 -9.50 3.10 -5.96
CA ALA A 406 -8.16 2.71 -6.37
C ALA A 406 -7.50 3.80 -7.22
N LEU A 407 -8.19 4.34 -8.23
CA LEU A 407 -7.70 5.44 -9.07
C LEU A 407 -7.35 6.69 -8.24
N VAL A 408 -8.22 7.09 -7.30
CA VAL A 408 -7.92 8.22 -6.40
C VAL A 408 -6.67 7.95 -5.57
N THR A 409 -6.48 6.73 -5.09
CA THR A 409 -5.28 6.34 -4.32
C THR A 409 -4.00 6.39 -5.16
N LEU A 410 -4.10 6.14 -6.47
CA LEU A 410 -2.99 6.21 -7.41
C LEU A 410 -2.65 7.64 -7.86
N GLY A 411 -3.46 8.64 -7.49
CA GLY A 411 -3.31 10.04 -7.92
C GLY A 411 -4.11 10.40 -9.17
N GLU A 412 -4.88 9.46 -9.75
CA GLU A 412 -5.69 9.66 -10.94
C GLU A 412 -7.03 10.33 -10.60
N PHE A 413 -6.97 11.56 -10.07
CA PHE A 413 -8.13 12.22 -9.47
C PHE A 413 -9.27 12.46 -10.47
N ASP A 414 -8.97 12.80 -11.72
CA ASP A 414 -10.00 13.07 -12.72
C ASP A 414 -10.76 11.80 -13.14
N GLU A 415 -10.05 10.70 -13.38
CA GLU A 415 -10.68 9.42 -13.72
C GLU A 415 -11.42 8.83 -12.52
N GLY A 416 -10.80 8.85 -11.33
CA GLY A 416 -11.46 8.47 -10.09
C GLY A 416 -12.74 9.29 -9.86
N ARG A 417 -12.69 10.60 -10.06
CA ARG A 417 -13.87 11.49 -9.96
C ARG A 417 -14.96 11.15 -10.95
N LYS A 418 -14.63 10.86 -12.22
CA LYS A 418 -15.63 10.47 -13.24
C LYS A 418 -16.39 9.21 -12.83
N LEU A 419 -15.70 8.24 -12.22
CA LEU A 419 -16.34 7.03 -11.68
C LEU A 419 -17.16 7.31 -10.42
N LEU A 420 -16.59 8.05 -9.46
CA LEU A 420 -17.20 8.27 -8.15
C LEU A 420 -18.37 9.27 -8.18
N ALA A 421 -18.36 10.28 -9.04
CA ALA A 421 -19.39 11.32 -9.11
C ALA A 421 -20.83 10.78 -9.23
N PRO A 422 -21.18 9.89 -10.20
CA PRO A 422 -22.53 9.34 -10.31
C PRO A 422 -22.90 8.47 -9.11
N LEU A 423 -21.95 7.72 -8.55
CA LEU A 423 -22.17 6.87 -7.36
C LEU A 423 -22.46 7.73 -6.13
N ALA A 424 -21.67 8.79 -5.95
CA ALA A 424 -21.80 9.77 -4.89
C ALA A 424 -23.11 10.57 -5.00
N ALA A 425 -23.60 10.85 -6.21
CA ALA A 425 -24.92 11.43 -6.41
C ALA A 425 -26.05 10.46 -6.07
N ALA A 426 -25.89 9.17 -6.37
CA ALA A 426 -26.88 8.14 -6.07
C ALA A 426 -26.97 7.76 -4.57
N ASP A 427 -25.87 7.90 -3.81
CA ASP A 427 -25.87 7.68 -2.36
C ASP A 427 -26.50 8.85 -1.57
N VAL A 428 -27.82 8.98 -1.68
CA VAL A 428 -28.62 9.96 -0.92
C VAL A 428 -28.59 9.72 0.59
N SER A 429 -28.24 8.50 1.02
CA SER A 429 -28.09 8.16 2.43
C SER A 429 -26.78 8.68 3.03
N PHE A 430 -25.77 8.96 2.20
CA PHE A 430 -24.38 9.19 2.61
C PHE A 430 -23.78 8.01 3.40
N GLY A 431 -24.33 6.81 3.20
CA GLY A 431 -23.91 5.61 3.91
C GLY A 431 -22.55 5.08 3.44
N ARG A 432 -22.07 5.53 2.27
CA ARG A 432 -20.74 5.19 1.73
C ARG A 432 -19.73 6.26 2.12
N VAL A 433 -19.43 6.39 3.42
CA VAL A 433 -18.60 7.46 3.99
C VAL A 433 -17.25 7.62 3.27
N ARG A 434 -16.52 6.53 3.03
CA ARG A 434 -15.22 6.59 2.36
C ARG A 434 -15.32 7.04 0.91
N MET A 435 -16.29 6.53 0.15
CA MET A 435 -16.54 6.96 -1.23
C MET A 435 -16.86 8.47 -1.29
N GLN A 436 -17.64 8.94 -0.31
CA GLN A 436 -18.04 10.34 -0.16
C GLN A 436 -16.85 11.25 0.15
N GLN A 437 -15.99 10.83 1.08
CA GLN A 437 -14.72 11.49 1.40
C GLN A 437 -13.77 11.51 0.20
N ALA A 438 -13.57 10.39 -0.48
CA ALA A 438 -12.72 10.29 -1.66
C ALA A 438 -13.23 11.17 -2.80
N TYR A 439 -14.55 11.18 -3.06
CA TYR A 439 -15.13 12.08 -4.05
C TYR A 439 -14.91 13.55 -3.69
N ALA A 440 -15.15 13.94 -2.43
CA ALA A 440 -14.86 15.30 -1.95
C ALA A 440 -13.37 15.65 -2.09
N PHE A 441 -12.47 14.70 -1.80
CA PHE A 441 -11.03 14.86 -1.98
C PHE A 441 -10.67 15.16 -3.44
N THR A 442 -11.30 14.49 -4.42
CA THR A 442 -11.10 14.82 -5.84
C THR A 442 -11.57 16.24 -6.19
N LEU A 443 -12.65 16.73 -5.58
CA LEU A 443 -13.12 18.11 -5.79
C LEU A 443 -12.14 19.14 -5.20
N ILE A 444 -11.56 18.84 -4.04
CA ILE A 444 -10.58 19.72 -3.37
C ILE A 444 -9.31 19.89 -4.22
N HIS A 445 -8.89 18.84 -4.92
CA HIS A 445 -7.66 18.84 -5.72
C HIS A 445 -7.91 19.19 -7.20
N ARG A 446 -9.16 19.43 -7.60
CA ARG A 446 -9.49 19.70 -8.99
C ARG A 446 -8.92 21.04 -9.46
N ASP A 447 -8.28 21.02 -10.63
CA ASP A 447 -7.85 22.21 -11.34
C ASP A 447 -9.01 22.89 -12.09
N GLY A 448 -8.84 24.18 -12.37
CA GLY A 448 -9.82 25.01 -13.07
C GLY A 448 -9.49 26.49 -12.93
N THR A 449 -10.32 27.34 -13.52
CA THR A 449 -10.24 28.79 -13.27
C THR A 449 -10.47 29.09 -11.79
N PRO A 450 -10.06 30.27 -11.28
CA PRO A 450 -10.33 30.64 -9.89
C PRO A 450 -11.80 30.49 -9.47
N GLU A 451 -12.74 30.84 -10.35
CA GLU A 451 -14.18 30.72 -10.12
C GLU A 451 -14.63 29.26 -10.05
N GLU A 452 -14.12 28.42 -10.95
CA GLU A 452 -14.38 26.97 -10.96
C GLU A 452 -13.83 26.32 -9.69
N ARG A 453 -12.58 26.65 -9.30
CA ARG A 453 -11.97 26.12 -8.07
C ARG A 453 -12.76 26.51 -6.83
N LEU A 454 -13.18 27.76 -6.69
CA LEU A 454 -14.07 28.17 -5.59
C LEU A 454 -15.39 27.39 -5.59
N THR A 455 -15.91 27.03 -6.76
CA THR A 455 -17.13 26.22 -6.88
C THR A 455 -16.88 24.78 -6.42
N TYR A 456 -15.80 24.15 -6.88
CA TYR A 456 -15.45 22.78 -6.46
C TYR A 456 -15.20 22.67 -4.95
N LEU A 457 -14.50 23.66 -4.36
CA LEU A 457 -14.24 23.70 -2.92
C LEU A 457 -15.54 23.87 -2.12
N LYS A 458 -16.46 24.74 -2.57
CA LYS A 458 -17.79 24.89 -1.94
C LYS A 458 -18.64 23.62 -2.03
N ASP A 459 -18.57 22.91 -3.15
CA ASP A 459 -19.28 21.64 -3.32
C ASP A 459 -18.70 20.54 -2.42
N ALA A 460 -17.37 20.50 -2.26
CA ALA A 460 -16.71 19.62 -1.29
C ALA A 460 -17.14 19.95 0.15
N GLU A 461 -17.06 21.21 0.57
CA GLU A 461 -17.53 21.67 1.90
C GLU A 461 -18.98 21.25 2.16
N ARG A 462 -19.89 21.53 1.22
CA ARG A 462 -21.33 21.19 1.37
C ARG A 462 -21.52 19.69 1.57
N ARG A 463 -20.83 18.88 0.76
CA ARG A 463 -20.96 17.42 0.83
C ARG A 463 -20.41 16.88 2.16
N LEU A 464 -19.26 17.38 2.60
CA LEU A 464 -18.63 16.97 3.86
C LEU A 464 -19.46 17.38 5.09
N LEU A 465 -20.10 18.56 5.06
CA LEU A 465 -21.03 18.98 6.12
C LEU A 465 -22.25 18.05 6.23
N VAL A 466 -22.84 17.62 5.10
CA VAL A 466 -23.95 16.65 5.11
C VAL A 466 -23.47 15.30 5.62
N LEU A 467 -22.25 14.91 5.26
CA LEU A 467 -21.65 13.66 5.71
C LEU A 467 -21.44 13.65 7.22
N ASP A 468 -20.82 14.70 7.79
CA ASP A 468 -20.63 14.82 9.25
C ASP A 468 -21.97 14.87 10.00
N HIS A 469 -22.98 15.58 9.49
CA HIS A 469 -24.29 15.62 10.12
C HIS A 469 -24.92 14.22 10.27
N ARG A 470 -24.68 13.32 9.31
CA ARG A 470 -25.21 11.95 9.31
C ARG A 470 -24.30 10.96 10.02
N HIS A 471 -23.00 11.20 10.00
CA HIS A 471 -21.95 10.34 10.53
C HIS A 471 -20.93 11.18 11.32
N PRO A 472 -21.33 11.72 12.49
CA PRO A 472 -20.51 12.67 13.23
C PRO A 472 -19.28 12.03 13.87
N GLY A 473 -18.27 12.85 14.15
CA GLY A 473 -17.09 12.43 14.91
C GLY A 473 -15.94 11.87 14.07
N SER A 474 -15.94 12.11 12.75
CA SER A 474 -14.83 11.72 11.88
C SER A 474 -13.79 12.83 11.77
N SER A 475 -12.60 12.64 12.36
CA SER A 475 -11.46 13.56 12.18
C SER A 475 -11.12 13.76 10.70
N GLU A 476 -11.16 12.69 9.90
CA GLU A 476 -10.91 12.73 8.45
C GLU A 476 -11.90 13.66 7.72
N THR A 477 -13.20 13.53 7.98
CA THR A 477 -14.23 14.41 7.37
C THR A 477 -13.97 15.88 7.72
N TRP A 478 -13.65 16.17 8.99
CA TRP A 478 -13.32 17.52 9.43
C TRP A 478 -12.00 18.05 8.86
N GLY A 479 -10.99 17.19 8.73
CA GLY A 479 -9.72 17.49 8.08
C GLY A 479 -9.89 17.87 6.62
N LEU A 480 -10.71 17.12 5.87
CA LEU A 480 -11.06 17.44 4.48
C LEU A 480 -11.84 18.76 4.37
N LEU A 481 -12.75 19.02 5.31
CA LEU A 481 -13.54 20.26 5.35
C LEU A 481 -12.62 21.46 5.61
N GLY A 482 -11.69 21.33 6.56
CA GLY A 482 -10.65 22.32 6.83
C GLY A 482 -9.74 22.53 5.62
N SER A 483 -9.38 21.47 4.91
CA SER A 483 -8.56 21.53 3.68
C SER A 483 -9.27 22.30 2.56
N ALA A 484 -10.55 22.02 2.33
CA ALA A 484 -11.37 22.73 1.36
C ALA A 484 -11.48 24.22 1.69
N ALA A 485 -11.86 24.54 2.93
CA ALA A 485 -12.02 25.92 3.39
C ALA A 485 -10.69 26.69 3.39
N LYS A 486 -9.58 26.06 3.76
CA LYS A 486 -8.24 26.67 3.74
C LYS A 486 -7.80 26.98 2.30
N ARG A 487 -7.98 26.06 1.36
CA ARG A 487 -7.69 26.31 -0.07
C ARG A 487 -8.57 27.42 -0.63
N ALA A 488 -9.82 27.51 -0.19
CA ALA A 488 -10.71 28.61 -0.57
C ALA A 488 -10.21 29.95 0.01
N PHE A 489 -9.69 29.95 1.24
CA PHE A 489 -9.04 31.12 1.84
C PHE A 489 -7.78 31.54 1.08
N GLU A 490 -6.86 30.62 0.79
CA GLU A 490 -5.64 30.87 0.02
C GLU A 490 -5.94 31.46 -1.37
N LEU A 491 -6.98 30.95 -2.03
CA LEU A 491 -7.43 31.47 -3.32
C LEU A 491 -8.09 32.85 -3.19
N ALA A 492 -8.99 33.03 -2.23
CA ALA A 492 -9.63 34.32 -1.96
C ALA A 492 -8.60 35.41 -1.61
N LEU A 493 -7.57 35.06 -0.84
CA LEU A 493 -6.47 35.96 -0.48
C LEU A 493 -5.69 36.39 -1.73
N ARG A 494 -5.30 35.44 -2.59
CA ARG A 494 -4.60 35.73 -3.85
C ARG A 494 -5.39 36.63 -4.79
N LEU A 495 -6.72 36.51 -4.78
CA LEU A 495 -7.62 37.31 -5.59
C LEU A 495 -8.00 38.66 -4.94
N GLY A 496 -7.58 38.92 -3.69
CA GLY A 496 -8.00 40.11 -2.94
C GLY A 496 -9.50 40.15 -2.63
N ALA A 497 -10.15 38.99 -2.49
CA ALA A 497 -11.59 38.92 -2.28
C ALA A 497 -12.00 39.29 -0.85
N GLU A 498 -13.05 40.12 -0.71
CA GLU A 498 -13.54 40.61 0.58
C GLU A 498 -14.00 39.51 1.54
N ASN A 499 -14.40 38.35 1.00
CA ASN A 499 -14.89 37.21 1.77
C ASN A 499 -13.78 36.24 2.24
N ALA A 500 -12.49 36.57 2.07
CA ALA A 500 -11.38 35.71 2.51
C ALA A 500 -11.50 35.31 3.98
N SER A 501 -11.85 36.26 4.87
CA SER A 501 -12.01 36.00 6.31
C SER A 501 -13.12 34.99 6.64
N LEU A 502 -14.15 34.86 5.79
CA LEU A 502 -15.19 33.85 5.97
C LEU A 502 -14.62 32.43 5.79
N HIS A 503 -13.81 32.23 4.76
CA HIS A 503 -13.17 30.94 4.50
C HIS A 503 -12.15 30.58 5.58
N LEU A 504 -11.40 31.58 6.07
CA LEU A 504 -10.49 31.41 7.22
C LEU A 504 -11.23 30.93 8.47
N ASN A 505 -12.36 31.54 8.81
CA ASN A 505 -13.16 31.14 9.97
C ASN A 505 -13.67 29.70 9.86
N ARG A 506 -14.17 29.31 8.69
CA ARG A 506 -14.61 27.94 8.43
C ARG A 506 -13.47 26.93 8.54
N ALA A 507 -12.30 27.26 8.00
CA ALA A 507 -11.13 26.39 8.10
C ALA A 507 -10.70 26.18 9.56
N ILE A 508 -10.65 27.25 10.37
CA ILE A 508 -10.33 27.17 11.80
C ILE A 508 -11.33 26.29 12.55
N GLU A 509 -12.63 26.51 12.33
CA GLU A 509 -13.69 25.72 12.97
C GLU A 509 -13.58 24.24 12.61
N ALA A 510 -13.35 23.94 11.33
CA ALA A 510 -13.23 22.58 10.84
C ALA A 510 -12.02 21.85 11.45
N TYR A 511 -10.83 22.46 11.40
CA TYR A 511 -9.63 21.84 11.94
C TYR A 511 -9.67 21.68 13.47
N ARG A 512 -10.28 22.63 14.19
CA ARG A 512 -10.52 22.48 15.63
C ARG A 512 -11.49 21.34 15.93
N SER A 513 -12.52 21.17 15.11
CA SER A 513 -13.49 20.07 15.26
C SER A 513 -12.84 18.71 14.96
N GLY A 514 -11.99 18.63 13.94
CA GLY A 514 -11.21 17.43 13.63
C GLY A 514 -10.27 17.05 14.78
N MET A 515 -9.53 18.02 15.31
CA MET A 515 -8.67 17.82 16.47
C MET A 515 -9.44 17.41 17.73
N ALA A 516 -10.67 17.92 17.93
CA ALA A 516 -11.51 17.50 19.05
C ALA A 516 -12.06 16.08 18.87
N ALA A 517 -12.35 15.68 17.64
CA ALA A 517 -12.83 14.33 17.30
C ALA A 517 -11.74 13.27 17.48
N ASP A 518 -10.49 13.59 17.10
CA ASP A 518 -9.31 12.75 17.34
C ASP A 518 -8.12 13.65 17.76
N PRO A 519 -7.87 13.83 19.08
CA PRO A 519 -6.74 14.62 19.58
C PRO A 519 -5.37 14.06 19.19
N GLY A 520 -5.34 12.86 18.64
CA GLY A 520 -4.15 12.23 18.13
C GLY A 520 -3.88 12.44 16.67
N ASP A 521 -4.85 12.91 15.91
CA ASP A 521 -4.63 13.38 14.57
C ASP A 521 -3.94 14.75 14.63
N HIS A 522 -2.62 14.75 14.44
CA HIS A 522 -1.85 15.98 14.49
C HIS A 522 -2.06 16.87 13.26
N TYR A 523 -2.65 16.36 12.18
CA TYR A 523 -2.88 17.12 10.94
C TYR A 523 -3.93 18.24 11.11
N PRO A 524 -5.14 17.99 11.66
CA PRO A 524 -6.04 19.06 12.02
C PRO A 524 -5.44 20.01 13.08
N GLY A 525 -4.72 19.46 14.06
CA GLY A 525 -4.13 20.26 15.13
C GLY A 525 -3.13 21.30 14.64
N ILE A 526 -2.16 20.89 13.80
CA ILE A 526 -1.16 21.82 13.27
C ILE A 526 -1.77 22.91 12.38
N ASN A 527 -2.78 22.55 11.56
CA ASN A 527 -3.48 23.52 10.73
C ASN A 527 -4.37 24.47 11.55
N ALA A 528 -5.04 23.99 12.61
CA ALA A 528 -5.79 24.85 13.52
C ALA A 528 -4.87 25.87 14.20
N LEU A 529 -3.71 25.41 14.69
CA LEU A 529 -2.69 26.26 15.29
C LEU A 529 -2.18 27.32 14.31
N ALA A 530 -1.82 26.91 13.09
CA ALA A 530 -1.35 27.81 12.03
C ALA A 530 -2.38 28.90 11.71
N LEU A 531 -3.64 28.52 11.50
CA LEU A 531 -4.69 29.45 11.07
C LEU A 531 -5.18 30.35 12.21
N LEU A 532 -5.23 29.87 13.45
CA LEU A 532 -5.50 30.71 14.62
C LEU A 532 -4.43 31.80 14.77
N ARG A 533 -3.15 31.42 14.66
CA ARG A 533 -2.05 32.39 14.69
C ARG A 533 -2.20 33.42 13.57
N VAL A 534 -2.40 32.96 12.33
CA VAL A 534 -2.57 33.85 11.17
C VAL A 534 -3.74 34.81 11.37
N ARG A 535 -4.90 34.32 11.82
CA ARG A 535 -6.05 35.18 12.09
C ARG A 535 -5.78 36.18 13.21
N GLY A 536 -5.12 35.73 14.28
CA GLY A 536 -4.73 36.55 15.43
C GLY A 536 -3.77 37.68 15.06
N GLN A 537 -2.78 37.42 14.22
CA GLN A 537 -1.73 38.36 13.87
C GLN A 537 -2.09 39.27 12.69
N TYR A 538 -2.82 38.78 11.68
CA TYR A 538 -3.00 39.46 10.40
C TYR A 538 -4.45 39.77 10.01
N PHE A 539 -5.44 39.06 10.58
CA PHE A 539 -6.85 39.16 10.16
C PHE A 539 -7.83 39.49 11.30
N GLY A 540 -7.37 40.25 12.30
CA GLY A 540 -8.25 40.86 13.31
C GLY A 540 -8.72 39.95 14.45
N GLY A 541 -8.19 38.72 14.58
CA GLY A 541 -8.47 37.83 15.70
C GLY A 541 -7.83 38.27 17.03
N GLY A 542 -6.73 39.03 16.95
CA GLY A 542 -6.05 39.61 18.10
C GLY A 542 -5.49 38.60 19.09
N GLN A 543 -5.31 39.04 20.34
CA GLN A 543 -4.62 38.27 21.38
C GLN A 543 -5.37 37.00 21.81
N ALA A 544 -6.70 36.96 21.65
CA ALA A 544 -7.49 35.78 21.98
C ALA A 544 -7.11 34.58 21.11
N ASP A 545 -6.97 34.79 19.80
CA ASP A 545 -6.55 33.74 18.87
C ASP A 545 -5.08 33.36 19.03
N VAL A 546 -4.22 34.34 19.32
CA VAL A 546 -2.81 34.09 19.65
C VAL A 546 -2.70 33.18 20.88
N ALA A 547 -3.45 33.48 21.94
CA ALA A 547 -3.46 32.65 23.15
C ALA A 547 -4.03 31.25 22.89
N LEU A 548 -5.04 31.12 22.02
CA LEU A 548 -5.55 29.82 21.59
C LEU A 548 -4.49 29.04 20.80
N ALA A 549 -3.79 29.67 19.85
CA ALA A 549 -2.70 29.05 19.11
C ALA A 549 -1.57 28.58 20.04
N GLU A 550 -1.16 29.40 21.01
CA GLU A 550 -0.18 29.03 22.05
C GLU A 550 -0.65 27.82 22.87
N SER A 551 -1.93 27.75 23.23
CA SER A 551 -2.49 26.62 23.96
C SER A 551 -2.47 25.30 23.17
N LEU A 552 -2.47 25.36 21.84
CA LEU A 552 -2.42 24.19 20.97
C LEU A 552 -1.00 23.64 20.78
N LEU A 553 0.06 24.45 20.96
CA LEU A 553 1.46 24.02 20.83
C LEU A 553 1.78 22.73 21.60
N PRO A 554 1.53 22.64 22.93
CA PRO A 554 1.83 21.42 23.68
C PRO A 554 0.94 20.24 23.30
N VAL A 555 -0.30 20.49 22.85
CA VAL A 555 -1.24 19.42 22.49
C VAL A 555 -0.82 18.77 21.17
N VAL A 556 -0.53 19.57 20.15
CA VAL A 556 -0.04 19.07 18.86
C VAL A 556 1.35 18.43 19.01
N ARG A 557 2.22 19.01 19.84
CA ARG A 557 3.51 18.41 20.20
C ARG A 557 3.33 17.03 20.83
N PHE A 558 2.43 16.89 21.81
CA PHE A 558 2.13 15.61 22.41
C PHE A 558 1.57 14.62 21.37
N ALA A 559 0.64 15.05 20.51
CA ALA A 559 0.04 14.21 19.48
C ALA A 559 1.07 13.63 18.51
N VAL A 560 2.11 14.40 18.14
CA VAL A 560 3.18 13.93 17.25
C VAL A 560 4.29 13.15 18.00
N GLU A 561 4.69 13.58 19.20
CA GLU A 561 5.81 13.01 19.98
C GLU A 561 5.42 11.81 20.87
N ARG A 562 4.13 11.48 21.03
CA ARG A 562 3.70 10.33 21.85
C ARG A 562 4.19 8.96 21.35
N ARG A 563 4.91 8.92 20.23
CA ARG A 563 5.56 7.72 19.69
C ARG A 563 7.00 8.05 19.26
N PRO A 564 7.89 7.05 19.21
CA PRO A 564 9.19 7.22 18.57
C PRO A 564 9.01 7.66 17.12
N ILE A 565 9.70 8.73 16.73
CA ILE A 565 9.69 9.27 15.37
C ILE A 565 10.97 8.78 14.70
N GLY A 566 10.80 7.98 13.65
CA GLY A 566 11.91 7.48 12.83
C GLY A 566 12.38 8.52 11.82
N PRO A 567 13.58 8.35 11.23
CA PRO A 567 14.13 9.30 10.25
C PRO A 567 13.30 9.44 8.97
N HIS A 568 12.43 8.46 8.69
CA HIS A 568 11.58 8.42 7.48
C HIS A 568 10.11 8.78 7.75
N ASP A 569 9.77 9.27 8.94
CA ASP A 569 8.40 9.69 9.28
C ASP A 569 8.12 11.12 8.74
N THR A 570 7.88 11.22 7.43
CA THR A 570 7.72 12.50 6.70
C THR A 570 6.79 13.49 7.39
N TRP A 571 5.54 13.08 7.68
CA TRP A 571 4.52 13.98 8.22
C TRP A 571 4.74 14.36 9.69
N GLU A 572 5.31 13.46 10.49
CA GLU A 572 5.69 13.77 11.86
C GLU A 572 6.83 14.80 11.89
N HIS A 573 7.83 14.62 11.04
CA HIS A 573 8.89 15.61 10.88
C HIS A 573 8.37 16.94 10.33
N ALA A 574 7.52 16.94 9.30
CA ALA A 574 6.88 18.16 8.80
C ALA A 574 6.09 18.90 9.90
N THR A 575 5.31 18.15 10.70
CA THR A 575 4.54 18.71 11.82
C THR A 575 5.44 19.30 12.91
N LEU A 576 6.53 18.60 13.27
CA LEU A 576 7.52 19.13 14.23
C LEU A 576 8.23 20.38 13.69
N ALA A 577 8.48 20.44 12.38
CA ALA A 577 9.05 21.61 11.75
C ALA A 577 8.09 22.82 11.85
N GLU A 578 6.81 22.60 11.53
CA GLU A 578 5.76 23.62 11.65
C GLU A 578 5.52 24.05 13.10
N LEU A 579 5.61 23.13 14.08
CA LEU A 579 5.54 23.48 15.50
C LEU A 579 6.67 24.42 15.91
N ALA A 580 7.90 24.10 15.53
CA ALA A 580 9.06 24.94 15.82
C ALA A 580 8.95 26.30 15.14
N LEU A 581 8.46 26.33 13.90
CA LEU A 581 8.21 27.55 13.15
C LEU A 581 7.14 28.42 13.82
N HIS A 582 5.96 27.87 14.12
CA HIS A 582 4.88 28.64 14.72
C HIS A 582 5.19 29.09 16.15
N GLN A 583 5.92 28.29 16.93
CA GLN A 583 6.42 28.72 18.23
C GLN A 583 7.34 29.95 18.11
N HIS A 584 8.20 29.97 17.09
CA HIS A 584 9.05 31.12 16.79
C HIS A 584 8.25 32.34 16.33
N LEU A 585 7.28 32.16 15.43
CA LEU A 585 6.44 33.25 14.91
C LEU A 585 5.47 33.84 15.94
N LEU A 586 5.18 33.11 17.03
CA LEU A 586 4.40 33.63 18.16
C LEU A 586 5.26 34.49 19.11
N ASP A 587 6.57 34.25 19.18
CA ASP A 587 7.49 34.99 20.04
C ASP A 587 7.99 36.27 19.37
N LYS A 588 7.40 37.41 19.77
CA LYS A 588 7.74 38.74 19.25
C LYS A 588 9.17 39.20 19.56
N GLY A 589 9.89 38.51 20.45
CA GLY A 589 11.27 38.85 20.84
C GLY A 589 12.35 38.12 20.03
N MET A 590 11.99 37.19 19.16
CA MET A 590 12.94 36.36 18.42
C MET A 590 13.52 37.09 17.20
N ALA A 591 14.81 36.88 16.95
CA ALA A 591 15.47 37.36 15.74
C ALA A 591 14.83 36.68 14.50
N PRO A 592 14.69 37.37 13.35
CA PRO A 592 14.06 36.82 12.14
C PRO A 592 15.02 35.86 11.42
N VAL A 593 15.31 34.73 12.06
CA VAL A 593 16.17 33.66 11.55
C VAL A 593 15.42 32.34 11.68
N PRO A 594 15.58 31.41 10.72
CA PRO A 594 14.87 30.13 10.73
C PRO A 594 15.20 29.34 12.01
N PRO A 595 14.19 28.83 12.74
CA PRO A 595 14.44 27.96 13.88
C PRO A 595 15.25 26.74 13.45
N VAL A 596 16.36 26.46 14.14
CA VAL A 596 17.25 25.32 13.84
C VAL A 596 16.46 24.00 13.84
N ALA A 597 15.51 23.84 14.77
CA ALA A 597 14.63 22.68 14.83
C ALA A 597 13.72 22.57 13.60
N ALA A 598 13.17 23.69 13.10
CA ALA A 598 12.33 23.70 11.91
C ALA A 598 13.13 23.28 10.67
N LEU A 599 14.34 23.83 10.50
CA LEU A 599 15.22 23.49 9.39
C LEU A 599 15.59 22.00 9.40
N ARG A 600 16.02 21.49 10.57
CA ARG A 600 16.37 20.06 10.74
C ARG A 600 15.21 19.15 10.36
N HIS A 601 14.02 19.44 10.86
CA HIS A 601 12.86 18.58 10.65
C HIS A 601 12.31 18.66 9.23
N TYR A 602 12.30 19.83 8.58
CA TYR A 602 11.94 19.90 7.16
C TYR A 602 12.93 19.16 6.27
N THR A 603 14.24 19.22 6.56
CA THR A 603 15.24 18.44 5.82
C THR A 603 15.00 16.93 5.96
N LEU A 604 14.69 16.44 7.17
CA LEU A 604 14.37 15.02 7.40
C LEU A 604 13.08 14.62 6.68
N ALA A 605 12.04 15.45 6.74
CA ALA A 605 10.79 15.21 6.04
C ALA A 605 11.01 15.15 4.52
N ALA A 606 11.69 16.14 3.95
CA ALA A 606 12.00 16.24 2.54
C ALA A 606 12.79 15.03 1.99
N HIS A 607 13.66 14.44 2.81
CA HIS A 607 14.48 13.30 2.40
C HIS A 607 13.66 12.04 2.06
N SER A 608 12.53 11.86 2.74
CA SER A 608 11.67 10.67 2.60
C SER A 608 10.34 10.95 1.92
N ALA A 609 10.13 12.21 1.50
CA ALA A 609 8.89 12.69 0.92
C ALA A 609 8.74 12.31 -0.56
N ASP A 610 7.53 11.97 -0.98
CA ASP A 610 7.18 11.91 -2.40
C ASP A 610 6.86 13.31 -2.99
N GLY A 611 6.58 13.39 -4.29
CA GLY A 611 6.28 14.67 -4.96
C GLY A 611 5.05 15.39 -4.40
N ALA A 612 4.06 14.63 -3.93
CA ALA A 612 2.85 15.15 -3.30
C ALA A 612 3.14 15.79 -1.95
N GLU A 613 3.89 15.07 -1.13
CA GLU A 613 4.30 15.48 0.21
C GLU A 613 5.18 16.74 0.15
N LEU A 614 6.16 16.77 -0.78
CA LEU A 614 6.98 17.96 -1.04
C LEU A 614 6.12 19.16 -1.45
N SER A 615 5.18 18.97 -2.39
CA SER A 615 4.27 20.01 -2.85
C SER A 615 3.39 20.55 -1.71
N SER A 616 2.96 19.69 -0.79
CA SER A 616 2.17 20.09 0.37
C SER A 616 2.97 20.96 1.35
N MET A 617 4.19 20.54 1.72
CA MET A 617 5.03 21.29 2.66
C MET A 617 5.43 22.67 2.09
N ARG A 618 5.79 22.73 0.80
CA ARG A 618 6.13 24.00 0.13
C ARG A 618 4.95 24.96 0.09
N ARG A 619 3.77 24.48 -0.29
CA ARG A 619 2.53 25.27 -0.34
C ARG A 619 2.21 25.89 1.02
N GLN A 620 2.45 25.18 2.12
CA GLN A 620 2.25 25.71 3.46
C GLN A 620 3.16 26.90 3.74
N LEU A 621 4.46 26.79 3.44
CA LEU A 621 5.41 27.89 3.64
C LEU A 621 5.15 29.08 2.69
N GLU A 622 4.78 28.80 1.44
CA GLU A 622 4.36 29.81 0.45
C GLU A 622 3.10 30.55 0.92
N PHE A 623 2.15 29.84 1.54
CA PHE A 623 0.99 30.45 2.17
C PHE A 623 1.39 31.39 3.32
N LEU A 624 2.33 30.96 4.19
CA LEU A 624 2.82 31.80 5.28
C LEU A 624 3.51 33.08 4.78
N LEU A 625 4.31 32.98 3.70
CA LEU A 625 4.86 34.15 3.02
C LEU A 625 3.76 35.08 2.50
N ALA A 626 2.73 34.51 1.86
CA ALA A 626 1.64 35.29 1.26
C ALA A 626 0.79 36.05 2.30
N VAL A 627 0.68 35.57 3.54
CA VAL A 627 -0.02 36.28 4.63
C VAL A 627 0.85 37.33 5.34
N GLY A 628 2.14 37.40 5.01
CA GLY A 628 3.06 38.42 5.54
C GLY A 628 3.97 37.97 6.68
N ASP A 629 4.24 36.67 6.81
CA ASP A 629 5.30 36.19 7.70
C ASP A 629 6.71 36.54 7.15
N PRO A 630 7.74 36.67 8.01
CA PRO A 630 9.06 37.15 7.62
C PRO A 630 9.75 36.25 6.57
N PRO A 631 10.14 36.80 5.39
CA PRO A 631 10.88 36.05 4.37
C PRO A 631 12.21 35.48 4.87
N GLU A 632 12.89 36.20 5.76
CA GLU A 632 14.17 35.78 6.35
C GLU A 632 14.07 34.49 7.16
N VAL A 633 12.86 34.15 7.64
CA VAL A 633 12.56 32.89 8.33
C VAL A 633 12.10 31.82 7.34
N LEU A 634 11.26 32.16 6.37
CA LEU A 634 10.57 31.19 5.52
C LEU A 634 11.36 30.75 4.27
N GLU A 635 12.09 31.66 3.62
CA GLU A 635 12.88 31.32 2.42
C GLU A 635 13.94 30.25 2.68
N PRO A 636 14.69 30.27 3.81
CA PRO A 636 15.62 29.19 4.14
C PRO A 636 14.92 27.83 4.35
N LEU A 637 13.71 27.82 4.93
CA LEU A 637 12.94 26.59 5.12
C LEU A 637 12.42 26.06 3.78
N LEU A 638 11.97 26.94 2.88
CA LEU A 638 11.59 26.59 1.51
C LEU A 638 12.78 26.04 0.71
N ALA A 639 13.99 26.57 0.91
CA ALA A 639 15.20 26.09 0.27
C ALA A 639 15.60 24.69 0.75
N ALA A 640 15.23 24.30 1.98
CA ALA A 640 15.47 22.97 2.52
C ALA A 640 14.54 21.88 1.94
N ILE A 641 13.45 22.28 1.26
CA ILE A 641 12.47 21.37 0.67
C ILE A 641 12.60 21.45 -0.86
N PRO A 642 13.10 20.40 -1.54
CA PRO A 642 13.31 20.45 -2.98
C PRO A 642 11.99 20.66 -3.73
N ALA A 643 12.06 21.35 -4.88
CA ALA A 643 10.93 21.40 -5.79
C ALA A 643 10.63 19.98 -6.31
N PRO A 644 9.35 19.60 -6.48
CA PRO A 644 9.01 18.33 -7.11
C PRO A 644 9.60 18.30 -8.53
N ALA A 645 10.10 17.14 -8.98
CA ALA A 645 10.53 16.97 -10.36
C ALA A 645 9.35 17.25 -11.32
N GLU A 646 9.62 17.87 -12.48
CA GLU A 646 8.61 18.11 -13.51
C GLU A 646 7.94 16.77 -13.90
N GLY A 647 6.61 16.70 -13.80
CA GLY A 647 5.82 15.48 -13.97
C GLY A 647 5.46 14.74 -12.67
N ASN A 648 5.96 15.20 -11.51
CA ASN A 648 5.60 14.73 -10.17
C ASN A 648 4.95 15.85 -9.32
N THR A 649 4.62 16.96 -9.97
CA THR A 649 3.80 18.06 -9.43
C THR A 649 2.34 17.64 -9.50
N LEU A 650 1.78 17.30 -8.33
CA LEU A 650 0.35 17.09 -8.11
C LEU A 650 -0.52 18.29 -8.46
#